data_AF-A0A520TE16-F1
#
_entry.id   AF-A0A520TE16-F1
#
_cell.length_a   1.000
_cell.length_b   1.000
_cell.length_c   1.000
_cell.angle_alpha   90.00
_cell.angle_beta   90.00
_cell.angle_gamma   90.00
#
_symmetry.space_group_name_H-M   'P 1'
#
loop_
_entity.id
_entity.type
_entity.pdbx_description
1 polymer ?
#
loop_
_entity_poly.entity_id
_entity_poly.type
_entity_poly.pdbx_seq_one_letter_code
_entity_poly.pdbx_strand_id
1 'polypeptide(L)'
;MTEFKRTQEMHQYYRDSLVKTYFFDEFGKIPKDTLISLIDTNSCDPVQCAETLHVLQSGLSPAKDLALKQMIMLIAQSHLSMDKHRNGIQTPMPATYKKGIRDGLMRVLQKVPSVKYLINAIQVLYRIGEIDEAMALVRKNEKVVDTSPHLQQIVAMVYTMEERYEEALPYLLKLVDSGAHQSNSLIKLMSMACMYKLGALPDEPVDFASLAQAANSNKPEFPYHWLVKPTENHRSKPTLLIACDDKYFYEHALALVYSVLEHNQADVLVHFHLYTPNASVVQYVHNLAAKYPQLEITAAQETIDLKSPTKVVEFATRRFAASQALLSHLNAPVILLDADALWRKPWKTTMGELASNHDVIVCQPKAAPFWEHVAAGMVYLNNTPAAQRYIAQVVAFIEDNLRKGKSLWFLDQIALSACHHEAHKHPWGIRFASTAPDQLMDVNHGAHALTWVVTNQKHAAGAYADYKRELQQRHGQLPYSNPNDAFLAVSQQKKPVQFLQVGAMDGVSYDPIHPFVRNFAWHGVLVEPLPDMLERTRKNYNGCTGLVFENVAITEQVEIKKLYRIAPEVIVKNKLPDWLKGMSTFSDTKLKDYQQYVTVEEVQCMPLMALIERNPLANIDVFQIDTEGYDYTVFKQLDFSKFRPTIINLEIVNLNAEELQALEQDLMAQDYVFYRYEFDMIAMAKRWFQNAV
;
A
#
# COMPACT_ATOMS: atom_id res chain seq x y z
N MET A 1 -8.45 -29.43 24.42
CA MET A 1 -8.90 -28.27 23.63
C MET A 1 -8.12 -27.06 24.12
N THR A 2 -7.66 -26.19 23.21
CA THR A 2 -6.99 -24.93 23.58
C THR A 2 -7.99 -23.96 24.25
N GLU A 3 -7.54 -23.19 25.23
CA GLU A 3 -8.35 -22.15 25.89
C GLU A 3 -8.46 -20.89 25.01
N PHE A 4 -7.44 -20.62 24.18
CA PHE A 4 -7.28 -19.37 23.43
C PHE A 4 -7.26 -19.60 21.91
N LYS A 5 -8.30 -20.29 21.41
CA LYS A 5 -8.35 -20.73 20.01
C LYS A 5 -8.34 -19.56 19.03
N ARG A 6 -9.12 -18.50 19.28
CA ARG A 6 -9.22 -17.36 18.35
C ARG A 6 -7.89 -16.62 18.26
N THR A 7 -7.19 -16.46 19.37
CA THR A 7 -5.88 -15.82 19.43
C THR A 7 -4.80 -16.66 18.74
N GLN A 8 -4.90 -18.00 18.77
CA GLN A 8 -4.03 -18.87 17.98
C GLN A 8 -4.28 -18.73 16.48
N GLU A 9 -5.54 -18.61 16.09
CA GLU A 9 -5.98 -18.50 14.69
C GLU A 9 -5.92 -17.07 14.13
N MET A 10 -5.67 -16.06 14.97
CA MET A 10 -5.64 -14.66 14.55
C MET A 10 -4.52 -14.38 13.56
N HIS A 11 -4.71 -13.34 12.76
CA HIS A 11 -3.74 -12.88 11.77
C HIS A 11 -2.38 -12.59 12.41
N GLN A 12 -1.29 -13.05 11.80
CA GLN A 12 0.07 -12.96 12.36
C GLN A 12 0.51 -11.52 12.60
N TYR A 13 0.11 -10.59 11.74
CA TYR A 13 0.29 -9.14 11.89
C TYR A 13 0.05 -8.62 13.33
N TYR A 14 -1.02 -9.06 14.01
CA TYR A 14 -1.34 -8.58 15.36
C TYR A 14 -0.32 -9.08 16.40
N ARG A 15 0.15 -10.33 16.24
CA ARG A 15 1.20 -10.88 17.09
C ARG A 15 2.51 -10.12 16.90
N ASP A 16 2.87 -9.85 15.66
CA ASP A 16 4.10 -9.14 15.30
C ASP A 16 4.07 -7.68 15.78
N SER A 17 2.90 -7.04 15.74
CA SER A 17 2.73 -5.63 16.12
C SER A 17 2.98 -5.36 17.60
N LEU A 18 2.78 -6.35 18.48
CA LEU A 18 2.99 -6.23 19.92
C LEU A 18 4.37 -6.71 20.39
N VAL A 19 5.07 -7.52 19.59
CA VAL A 19 6.40 -8.01 19.92
C VAL A 19 7.42 -7.21 19.13
N LYS A 20 8.03 -6.18 19.73
CA LYS A 20 9.02 -5.32 19.06
C LYS A 20 10.32 -5.16 19.85
N THR A 21 10.28 -5.40 21.15
CA THR A 21 11.38 -5.10 22.07
C THR A 21 11.70 -6.32 22.91
N TYR A 22 12.99 -6.64 23.01
CA TYR A 22 13.49 -7.73 23.84
C TYR A 22 14.38 -7.20 24.97
N PHE A 23 14.33 -7.87 26.11
CA PHE A 23 14.96 -7.42 27.36
C PHE A 23 16.01 -8.42 27.82
N PHE A 24 17.19 -7.94 28.20
CA PHE A 24 18.27 -8.79 28.72
C PHE A 24 18.89 -8.14 29.96
N ASP A 25 19.35 -8.96 30.90
CA ASP A 25 19.97 -8.49 32.14
C ASP A 25 21.41 -8.06 31.92
N GLU A 26 22.18 -8.90 31.24
CA GLU A 26 23.60 -8.71 30.99
C GLU A 26 23.92 -9.21 29.58
N PHE A 27 24.81 -8.50 28.88
CA PHE A 27 25.27 -8.84 27.54
C PHE A 27 26.74 -9.31 27.51
N GLY A 28 27.42 -9.22 28.66
CA GLY A 28 28.86 -9.45 28.76
C GLY A 28 29.65 -8.52 27.83
N LYS A 29 30.63 -9.09 27.13
CA LYS A 29 31.51 -8.42 26.17
C LYS A 29 30.99 -8.44 24.73
N ILE A 30 29.76 -8.93 24.49
CA ILE A 30 29.20 -8.95 23.13
C ILE A 30 28.89 -7.50 22.70
N PRO A 31 29.39 -7.04 21.53
CA PRO A 31 29.09 -5.71 21.04
C PRO A 31 27.58 -5.50 20.84
N LYS A 32 27.10 -4.32 21.22
CA LYS A 32 25.67 -3.97 21.12
C LYS A 32 25.15 -4.07 19.68
N ASP A 33 25.92 -3.61 18.70
CA ASP A 33 25.51 -3.62 17.29
C ASP A 33 25.37 -5.03 16.75
N THR A 34 26.23 -5.96 17.18
CA THR A 34 26.12 -7.39 16.88
C THR A 34 24.85 -7.99 17.49
N LEU A 35 24.50 -7.62 18.73
CA LEU A 35 23.26 -8.11 19.34
C LEU A 35 22.03 -7.60 18.60
N ILE A 36 22.02 -6.32 18.23
CA ILE A 36 20.94 -5.71 17.47
C ILE A 36 20.78 -6.42 16.12
N SER A 37 21.87 -6.70 15.40
CA SER A 37 21.78 -7.38 14.10
C SER A 37 21.25 -8.82 14.22
N LEU A 38 21.58 -9.53 15.30
CA LEU A 38 21.14 -10.91 15.53
C LEU A 38 19.66 -11.06 15.90
N ILE A 39 19.07 -10.03 16.49
CA ILE A 39 17.63 -9.98 16.82
C ILE A 39 16.88 -8.97 15.96
N ASP A 40 17.49 -8.49 14.87
CA ASP A 40 16.83 -7.58 13.96
C ASP A 40 15.67 -8.32 13.31
N THR A 41 14.47 -7.78 13.48
CA THR A 41 13.30 -8.33 12.82
C THR A 41 13.43 -8.30 11.31
N ASN A 42 14.21 -7.41 10.70
CA ASN A 42 14.37 -7.36 9.24
C ASN A 42 15.19 -8.53 8.67
N SER A 43 15.91 -9.25 9.53
CA SER A 43 16.63 -10.47 9.18
C SER A 43 15.83 -11.71 9.58
N CYS A 44 15.86 -12.73 8.72
CA CYS A 44 15.26 -14.04 8.97
C CYS A 44 16.24 -15.17 8.63
N ASP A 45 17.44 -15.14 9.20
CA ASP A 45 18.45 -16.19 9.02
C ASP A 45 18.93 -16.78 10.36
N PRO A 46 18.24 -17.81 10.86
CA PRO A 46 18.66 -18.51 12.08
C PRO A 46 20.00 -19.25 11.94
N VAL A 47 20.44 -19.59 10.72
CA VAL A 47 21.71 -20.30 10.49
C VAL A 47 22.87 -19.33 10.67
N GLN A 48 22.81 -18.17 10.01
CA GLN A 48 23.79 -17.10 10.20
C GLN A 48 23.84 -16.63 11.66
N CYS A 49 22.68 -16.55 12.32
CA CYS A 49 22.61 -16.27 13.75
C CYS A 49 23.40 -17.32 14.56
N ALA A 50 23.27 -18.61 14.22
CA ALA A 50 23.94 -19.70 14.92
C ALA A 50 25.46 -19.63 14.76
N GLU A 51 25.92 -19.42 13.54
CA GLU A 51 27.34 -19.28 13.20
C GLU A 51 27.98 -18.11 13.95
N THR A 52 27.29 -16.97 13.97
CA THR A 52 27.74 -15.78 14.69
C THR A 52 27.79 -16.03 16.20
N LEU A 53 26.75 -16.64 16.78
CA LEU A 53 26.72 -16.94 18.23
C LEU A 53 27.76 -17.98 18.64
N HIS A 54 28.16 -18.88 17.75
CA HIS A 54 29.14 -19.92 18.02
C HIS A 54 30.54 -19.34 18.31
N VAL A 55 30.94 -18.31 17.55
CA VAL A 55 32.28 -17.70 17.68
C VAL A 55 32.35 -16.64 18.78
N LEU A 56 31.21 -16.12 19.24
CA LEU A 56 31.17 -15.06 20.25
C LEU A 56 31.47 -15.59 21.66
N GLN A 57 32.25 -14.81 22.42
CA GLN A 57 32.45 -15.04 23.85
C GLN A 57 31.93 -13.85 24.65
N SER A 58 30.86 -14.06 25.44
CA SER A 58 30.32 -13.00 26.29
C SER A 58 31.20 -12.73 27.51
N GLY A 59 32.02 -13.68 27.95
CA GLY A 59 32.75 -13.58 29.23
C GLY A 59 31.85 -13.66 30.47
N LEU A 60 30.57 -14.00 30.32
CA LEU A 60 29.68 -14.33 31.43
C LEU A 60 29.99 -15.74 31.96
N SER A 61 29.39 -16.10 33.10
CA SER A 61 29.48 -17.48 33.60
C SER A 61 28.92 -18.47 32.57
N PRO A 62 29.41 -19.72 32.50
CA PRO A 62 28.98 -20.68 31.48
C PRO A 62 27.47 -20.89 31.38
N ALA A 63 26.75 -20.81 32.51
CA ALA A 63 25.30 -20.89 32.53
C ALA A 63 24.62 -19.66 31.92
N LYS A 64 25.10 -18.45 32.25
CA LYS A 64 24.58 -17.18 31.73
C LYS A 64 24.91 -17.00 30.24
N ASP A 65 26.13 -17.35 29.81
CA ASP A 65 26.54 -17.30 28.39
C ASP A 65 25.65 -18.20 27.53
N LEU A 66 25.43 -19.46 27.97
CA LEU A 66 24.56 -20.37 27.24
C LEU A 66 23.12 -19.87 27.17
N ALA A 67 22.57 -19.38 28.30
CA ALA A 67 21.21 -18.88 28.35
C ALA A 67 21.01 -17.65 27.44
N LEU A 68 21.97 -16.72 27.42
CA LEU A 68 21.97 -15.55 26.54
C LEU A 68 21.95 -15.97 25.06
N LYS A 69 22.88 -16.83 24.65
CA LYS A 69 22.97 -17.32 23.27
C LYS A 69 21.73 -18.09 22.85
N GLN A 70 21.20 -18.95 23.71
CA GLN A 70 19.96 -19.68 23.45
C GLN A 70 18.76 -18.74 23.31
N MET A 71 18.63 -17.72 24.18
CA MET A 71 17.56 -16.74 24.08
C MET A 71 17.62 -15.97 22.74
N ILE A 72 18.80 -15.50 22.32
CA ILE A 72 18.99 -14.80 21.03
C ILE A 72 18.60 -15.71 19.87
N MET A 73 19.06 -16.96 19.88
CA MET A 73 18.71 -17.97 18.87
C MET A 73 17.19 -18.19 18.78
N LEU A 74 16.53 -18.35 19.92
CA LEU A 74 15.09 -18.60 19.99
C LEU A 74 14.28 -17.38 19.51
N ILE A 75 14.76 -16.17 19.78
CA ILE A 75 14.20 -14.93 19.22
C ILE A 75 14.34 -14.94 17.69
N ALA A 76 15.54 -15.17 17.15
CA ALA A 76 15.76 -15.23 15.70
C ALA A 76 14.92 -16.31 15.02
N GLN A 77 14.80 -17.50 15.62
CA GLN A 77 13.93 -18.57 15.13
C GLN A 77 12.44 -18.18 15.14
N SER A 78 12.00 -17.39 16.12
CA SER A 78 10.62 -16.89 16.16
C SER A 78 10.30 -15.97 14.98
N HIS A 79 11.30 -15.31 14.38
CA HIS A 79 11.11 -14.42 13.24
C HIS A 79 10.59 -15.18 12.00
N LEU A 80 10.87 -16.48 11.88
CA LEU A 80 10.33 -17.34 10.82
C LEU A 80 8.79 -17.38 10.79
N SER A 81 8.13 -17.01 11.89
CA SER A 81 6.67 -16.91 11.95
C SER A 81 6.12 -15.61 11.41
N MET A 82 6.92 -14.54 11.33
CA MET A 82 6.43 -13.18 11.09
C MET A 82 5.81 -13.03 9.69
N ASP A 83 4.77 -12.21 9.65
CA ASP A 83 3.97 -11.89 8.47
C ASP A 83 4.84 -11.36 7.31
N LYS A 84 5.79 -10.48 7.63
CA LYS A 84 6.65 -9.83 6.63
C LYS A 84 7.60 -10.77 5.90
N HIS A 85 8.01 -11.88 6.54
CA HIS A 85 8.87 -12.89 5.93
C HIS A 85 8.09 -13.95 5.15
N ARG A 86 6.75 -13.82 5.13
CA ARG A 86 5.82 -14.75 4.46
C ARG A 86 4.96 -14.06 3.42
N ASN A 87 5.32 -12.84 3.04
CA ASN A 87 4.58 -12.01 2.11
C ASN A 87 3.09 -11.81 2.48
N GLY A 88 2.77 -11.78 3.77
CA GLY A 88 1.40 -11.68 4.28
C GLY A 88 0.57 -12.98 4.19
N ILE A 89 1.15 -14.09 3.72
CA ILE A 89 0.48 -15.40 3.65
C ILE A 89 0.31 -15.96 5.07
N GLN A 90 -0.93 -16.33 5.42
CA GLN A 90 -1.32 -16.72 6.77
C GLN A 90 -1.15 -18.23 7.03
N THR A 91 0.08 -18.74 6.86
CA THR A 91 0.38 -20.15 7.16
C THR A 91 1.00 -20.31 8.55
N PRO A 92 0.43 -21.09 9.49
CA PRO A 92 1.02 -21.27 10.82
C PRO A 92 2.43 -21.89 10.80
N MET A 93 3.27 -21.56 11.78
CA MET A 93 4.55 -22.25 11.97
C MET A 93 4.31 -23.75 12.28
N PRO A 94 5.07 -24.69 11.70
CA PRO A 94 4.88 -26.11 11.94
C PRO A 94 5.01 -26.47 13.43
N ALA A 95 4.15 -27.38 13.90
CA ALA A 95 4.05 -27.72 15.32
C ALA A 95 5.36 -28.21 15.95
N THR A 96 6.20 -28.90 15.18
CA THR A 96 7.52 -29.38 15.63
C THR A 96 8.49 -28.23 15.92
N TYR A 97 8.49 -27.19 15.08
CA TYR A 97 9.30 -25.98 15.28
C TYR A 97 8.80 -25.20 16.50
N LYS A 98 7.48 -25.02 16.64
CA LYS A 98 6.89 -24.36 17.80
C LYS A 98 7.26 -25.07 19.10
N LYS A 99 7.15 -26.40 19.14
CA LYS A 99 7.57 -27.23 20.27
C LYS A 99 9.06 -27.03 20.58
N GLY A 100 9.94 -27.07 19.57
CA GLY A 100 11.38 -26.87 19.75
C GLY A 100 11.71 -25.53 20.40
N ILE A 101 11.08 -24.45 19.92
CA ILE A 101 11.25 -23.10 20.47
C ILE A 101 10.73 -23.04 21.91
N ARG A 102 9.51 -23.52 22.16
CA ARG A 102 8.89 -23.55 23.49
C ARG A 102 9.74 -24.30 24.50
N ASP A 103 10.16 -25.51 24.18
CA ASP A 103 10.96 -26.34 25.07
C ASP A 103 12.34 -25.69 25.32
N GLY A 104 12.89 -25.00 24.31
CA GLY A 104 14.09 -24.18 24.44
C GLY A 104 13.94 -23.03 25.42
N LEU A 105 12.86 -22.26 25.33
CA LEU A 105 12.57 -21.17 26.25
C LEU A 105 12.42 -21.67 27.68
N MET A 106 11.73 -22.79 27.88
CA MET A 106 11.57 -23.38 29.22
C MET A 106 12.91 -23.81 29.83
N ARG A 107 13.82 -24.38 29.02
CA ARG A 107 15.19 -24.70 29.47
C ARG A 107 15.96 -23.45 29.87
N VAL A 108 15.84 -22.35 29.13
CA VAL A 108 16.50 -21.08 29.47
C VAL A 108 16.00 -20.56 30.82
N LEU A 109 14.68 -20.50 31.02
CA LEU A 109 14.07 -20.02 32.27
C LEU A 109 14.42 -20.87 33.49
N GLN A 110 14.47 -22.20 33.32
CA GLN A 110 14.88 -23.12 34.39
C GLN A 110 16.35 -22.94 34.77
N LYS A 111 17.21 -22.69 33.78
CA LYS A 111 18.65 -22.56 34.00
C LYS A 111 19.05 -21.21 34.58
N VAL A 112 18.41 -20.13 34.12
CA VAL A 112 18.66 -18.76 34.59
C VAL A 112 17.32 -18.06 34.83
N PRO A 113 16.80 -18.10 36.06
CA PRO A 113 15.60 -17.35 36.43
C PRO A 113 15.84 -15.84 36.29
N SER A 114 15.13 -15.21 35.36
CA SER A 114 15.23 -13.78 35.08
C SER A 114 13.86 -13.25 34.68
N VAL A 115 13.48 -12.09 35.24
CA VAL A 115 12.25 -11.38 34.87
C VAL A 115 12.29 -10.96 33.39
N LYS A 116 13.45 -10.51 32.90
CA LYS A 116 13.61 -10.09 31.50
C LYS A 116 13.52 -11.27 30.53
N TYR A 117 14.11 -12.41 30.88
CA TYR A 117 13.95 -13.64 30.08
C TYR A 117 12.53 -14.19 30.12
N LEU A 118 11.83 -14.07 31.25
CA LEU A 118 10.42 -14.42 31.33
C LEU A 118 9.58 -13.56 30.38
N ILE A 119 9.80 -12.23 30.37
CA ILE A 119 9.12 -11.32 29.44
C ILE A 119 9.40 -11.74 27.99
N ASN A 120 10.67 -11.97 27.62
CA ASN A 120 11.01 -12.42 26.27
C ASN A 120 10.38 -13.77 25.91
N ALA A 121 10.36 -14.73 26.85
CA ALA A 121 9.76 -16.04 26.61
C ALA A 121 8.26 -15.92 26.33
N ILE A 122 7.52 -15.12 27.09
CA ILE A 122 6.10 -14.87 26.85
C ILE A 122 5.90 -14.20 25.48
N GLN A 123 6.70 -13.17 25.17
CA GLN A 123 6.64 -12.50 23.87
C GLN A 123 6.92 -13.45 22.70
N VAL A 124 7.93 -14.32 22.80
CA VAL A 124 8.28 -15.30 21.75
C VAL A 124 7.19 -16.36 21.61
N LEU A 125 6.68 -16.92 22.71
CA LEU A 125 5.58 -17.89 22.69
C LEU A 125 4.32 -17.29 22.06
N TYR A 126 3.98 -16.05 22.45
CA TYR A 126 2.90 -15.29 21.85
C TYR A 126 3.10 -15.15 20.34
N ARG A 127 4.27 -14.69 19.88
CA ARG A 127 4.59 -14.49 18.46
C ARG A 127 4.39 -15.75 17.62
N ILE A 128 4.88 -16.90 18.10
CA ILE A 128 4.78 -18.17 17.35
C ILE A 128 3.40 -18.84 17.48
N GLY A 129 2.45 -18.24 18.20
CA GLY A 129 1.09 -18.77 18.39
C GLY A 129 0.98 -19.87 19.44
N GLU A 130 1.94 -20.03 20.36
CA GLU A 130 1.82 -20.92 21.53
C GLU A 130 1.12 -20.19 22.69
N ILE A 131 -0.14 -19.78 22.46
CA ILE A 131 -0.87 -18.87 23.35
C ILE A 131 -1.19 -19.50 24.72
N ASP A 132 -1.57 -20.78 24.77
CA ASP A 132 -1.87 -21.45 26.03
C ASP A 132 -0.65 -21.45 26.97
N GLU A 133 0.55 -21.70 26.41
CA GLU A 133 1.78 -21.71 27.19
C GLU A 133 2.20 -20.30 27.62
N ALA A 134 2.05 -19.31 26.73
CA ALA A 134 2.28 -17.91 27.07
C ALA A 134 1.37 -17.46 28.24
N MET A 135 0.08 -17.79 28.17
CA MET A 135 -0.90 -17.44 29.20
C MET A 135 -0.70 -18.25 30.50
N ALA A 136 -0.21 -19.48 30.42
CA ALA A 136 0.19 -20.24 31.61
C ALA A 136 1.34 -19.57 32.38
N LEU A 137 2.32 -19.00 31.67
CA LEU A 137 3.39 -18.21 32.29
C LEU A 137 2.88 -16.89 32.87
N VAL A 138 1.98 -16.20 32.16
CA VAL A 138 1.31 -14.97 32.65
C VAL A 138 0.63 -15.24 34.00
N ARG A 139 -0.23 -16.27 34.08
CA ARG A 139 -0.96 -16.62 35.31
C ARG A 139 -0.05 -16.99 36.48
N LYS A 140 1.09 -17.63 36.20
CA LYS A 140 2.08 -17.96 37.24
C LYS A 140 2.86 -16.74 37.75
N ASN A 141 2.83 -15.61 37.03
CA ASN A 141 3.71 -14.47 37.28
C ASN A 141 2.96 -13.11 37.24
N GLU A 142 1.76 -13.05 37.82
CA GLU A 142 0.88 -11.87 37.77
C GLU A 142 1.56 -10.56 38.19
N LYS A 143 2.42 -10.57 39.21
CA LYS A 143 3.18 -9.39 39.67
C LYS A 143 4.11 -8.82 38.60
N VAL A 144 4.69 -9.67 37.75
CA VAL A 144 5.55 -9.25 36.64
C VAL A 144 4.69 -8.65 35.53
N VAL A 145 3.53 -9.25 35.26
CA VAL A 145 2.58 -8.73 34.26
C VAL A 145 2.08 -7.35 34.69
N ASP A 146 1.78 -7.17 35.97
CA ASP A 146 1.28 -5.91 36.53
C ASP A 146 2.24 -4.73 36.35
N THR A 147 3.54 -5.00 36.24
CA THR A 147 4.59 -3.98 36.11
C THR A 147 5.18 -3.88 34.69
N SER A 148 4.71 -4.70 33.74
CA SER A 148 5.25 -4.77 32.39
C SER A 148 4.22 -4.37 31.33
N PRO A 149 4.29 -3.15 30.76
CA PRO A 149 3.39 -2.71 29.69
C PRO A 149 3.39 -3.64 28.47
N HIS A 150 4.50 -4.33 28.18
CA HIS A 150 4.59 -5.29 27.07
C HIS A 150 3.74 -6.54 27.33
N LEU A 151 3.77 -7.07 28.55
CA LEU A 151 2.93 -8.21 28.92
C LEU A 151 1.47 -7.81 29.06
N GLN A 152 1.19 -6.62 29.62
CA GLN A 152 -0.17 -6.08 29.69
C GLN A 152 -0.80 -5.97 28.29
N GLN A 153 -0.04 -5.50 27.28
CA GLN A 153 -0.50 -5.44 25.89
C GLN A 153 -0.86 -6.82 25.33
N ILE A 154 -0.01 -7.82 25.56
CA ILE A 154 -0.27 -9.20 25.11
C ILE A 154 -1.53 -9.75 25.78
N VAL A 155 -1.66 -9.61 27.09
CA VAL A 155 -2.81 -10.11 27.85
C VAL A 155 -4.10 -9.42 27.41
N ALA A 156 -4.08 -8.09 27.28
CA ALA A 156 -5.21 -7.31 26.79
C ALA A 156 -5.63 -7.77 25.38
N MET A 157 -4.67 -8.01 24.47
CA MET A 157 -4.97 -8.50 23.13
C MET A 157 -5.57 -9.90 23.14
N VAL A 158 -4.98 -10.84 23.89
CA VAL A 158 -5.50 -12.20 24.03
C VAL A 158 -6.95 -12.17 24.50
N TYR A 159 -7.25 -11.44 25.57
CA TYR A 159 -8.63 -11.35 26.08
C TYR A 159 -9.57 -10.61 25.12
N THR A 160 -9.11 -9.55 24.44
CA THR A 160 -9.92 -8.86 23.42
C THR A 160 -10.27 -9.80 22.26
N MET A 161 -9.32 -10.61 21.78
CA MET A 161 -9.51 -11.57 20.70
C MET A 161 -10.41 -12.75 21.06
N GLU A 162 -10.37 -13.20 22.32
CA GLU A 162 -11.29 -14.19 22.86
C GLU A 162 -12.64 -13.58 23.30
N GLU A 163 -12.90 -12.30 23.01
CA GLU A 163 -14.14 -11.59 23.40
C GLU A 163 -14.39 -11.53 24.93
N ARG A 164 -13.33 -11.66 25.73
CA ARG A 164 -13.32 -11.56 27.20
C ARG A 164 -13.08 -10.10 27.64
N TYR A 165 -13.97 -9.21 27.23
CA TYR A 165 -13.77 -7.75 27.36
C TYR A 165 -13.67 -7.28 28.82
N GLU A 166 -14.44 -7.86 29.74
CA GLU A 166 -14.36 -7.53 31.18
C GLU A 166 -12.97 -7.83 31.76
N GLU A 167 -12.32 -8.89 31.27
CA GLU A 167 -10.98 -9.30 31.70
C GLU A 167 -9.87 -8.50 31.01
N ALA A 168 -10.12 -8.01 29.80
CA ALA A 168 -9.21 -7.11 29.10
C ALA A 168 -9.14 -5.71 29.75
N LEU A 169 -10.27 -5.22 30.27
CA LEU A 169 -10.44 -3.84 30.72
C LEU A 169 -9.39 -3.38 31.76
N PRO A 170 -9.08 -4.13 32.83
CA PRO A 170 -8.09 -3.68 33.84
C PRO A 170 -6.69 -3.47 33.27
N TYR A 171 -6.30 -4.24 32.25
CA TYR A 171 -5.01 -4.09 31.59
C TYR A 171 -5.01 -2.89 30.63
N LEU A 172 -6.12 -2.69 29.91
CA LEU A 172 -6.29 -1.54 29.03
C LEU A 172 -6.29 -0.21 29.79
N LEU A 173 -6.94 -0.13 30.95
CA LEU A 173 -6.92 1.05 31.82
C LEU A 173 -5.48 1.42 32.23
N LYS A 174 -4.69 0.45 32.70
CA LYS A 174 -3.27 0.67 33.06
C LYS A 174 -2.43 1.15 31.88
N LEU A 175 -2.68 0.60 30.69
CA LEU A 175 -1.99 1.02 29.46
C LEU A 175 -2.39 2.43 29.02
N VAL A 176 -3.64 2.82 29.24
CA VAL A 176 -4.11 4.18 28.98
C VAL A 176 -3.49 5.16 29.99
N ASP A 177 -3.56 4.86 31.28
CA ASP A 177 -3.05 5.69 32.38
C ASP A 177 -1.53 5.92 32.29
N SER A 178 -0.79 4.90 31.83
CA SER A 178 0.66 5.02 31.60
C SER A 178 1.04 5.80 30.34
N GLY A 179 0.07 6.20 29.51
CA GLY A 179 0.31 6.90 28.24
C GLY A 179 0.74 6.00 27.08
N ALA A 180 0.79 4.66 27.25
CA ALA A 180 1.24 3.73 26.22
C ALA A 180 0.40 3.79 24.93
N HIS A 181 -0.88 4.17 25.05
CA HIS A 181 -1.80 4.36 23.92
C HIS A 181 -1.39 5.49 22.95
N GLN A 182 -0.55 6.43 23.37
CA GLN A 182 -0.11 7.54 22.53
C GLN A 182 0.84 7.08 21.41
N SER A 183 1.64 6.06 21.67
CA SER A 183 2.62 5.51 20.72
C SER A 183 2.19 4.18 20.09
N ASN A 184 1.03 3.62 20.50
CA ASN A 184 0.50 2.37 19.96
C ASN A 184 -1.00 2.47 19.67
N SER A 185 -1.35 2.62 18.38
CA SER A 185 -2.74 2.69 17.90
C SER A 185 -3.57 1.44 18.22
N LEU A 186 -2.93 0.28 18.37
CA LEU A 186 -3.62 -0.97 18.68
C LEU A 186 -4.24 -0.95 20.08
N ILE A 187 -3.60 -0.27 21.04
CA ILE A 187 -4.19 -0.06 22.37
C ILE A 187 -5.46 0.76 22.26
N LYS A 188 -5.47 1.81 21.42
CA LYS A 188 -6.68 2.62 21.17
C LYS A 188 -7.80 1.77 20.57
N LEU A 189 -7.50 0.92 19.59
CA LEU A 189 -8.46 0.00 18.97
C LEU A 189 -9.03 -1.02 19.97
N MET A 190 -8.17 -1.63 20.80
CA MET A 190 -8.62 -2.56 21.86
C MET A 190 -9.49 -1.86 22.90
N SER A 191 -9.10 -0.67 23.36
CA SER A 191 -9.90 0.13 24.30
C SER A 191 -11.27 0.51 23.73
N MET A 192 -11.31 0.98 22.47
CA MET A 192 -12.54 1.28 21.75
C MET A 192 -13.46 0.06 21.64
N ALA A 193 -12.93 -1.07 21.17
CA ALA A 193 -13.69 -2.32 21.06
C ALA A 193 -14.23 -2.77 22.43
N CYS A 194 -13.39 -2.72 23.47
CA CYS A 194 -13.76 -3.09 24.83
C CYS A 194 -14.90 -2.20 25.37
N MET A 195 -14.75 -0.87 25.30
CA MET A 195 -15.79 0.06 25.74
C MET A 195 -17.11 -0.17 24.99
N TYR A 196 -17.06 -0.30 23.66
CA TYR A 196 -18.26 -0.53 22.86
C TYR A 196 -18.95 -1.86 23.18
N LYS A 197 -18.18 -2.95 23.32
CA LYS A 197 -18.73 -4.28 23.60
C LYS A 197 -19.25 -4.41 25.03
N LEU A 198 -18.79 -3.58 25.96
CA LEU A 198 -19.34 -3.43 27.31
C LEU A 198 -20.54 -2.46 27.37
N GLY A 199 -21.01 -1.95 26.24
CA GLY A 199 -22.26 -1.18 26.12
C GLY A 199 -22.09 0.34 26.10
N ALA A 200 -20.86 0.86 26.10
CA ALA A 200 -20.61 2.29 25.90
C ALA A 200 -20.64 2.67 24.41
N LEU A 201 -20.67 3.97 24.14
CA LEU A 201 -20.43 4.53 22.80
C LEU A 201 -19.13 5.32 22.84
N PRO A 202 -17.98 4.72 22.46
CA PRO A 202 -16.71 5.42 22.51
C PRO A 202 -16.69 6.59 21.52
N ASP A 203 -15.97 7.65 21.89
CA ASP A 203 -15.69 8.80 21.04
C ASP A 203 -14.28 8.74 20.43
N GLU A 204 -13.32 8.05 21.06
CA GLU A 204 -11.95 7.91 20.57
C GLU A 204 -11.54 6.44 20.38
N PRO A 205 -10.72 6.11 19.35
CA PRO A 205 -10.23 6.98 18.26
C PRO A 205 -11.27 7.21 17.14
N VAL A 206 -12.43 6.56 17.24
CA VAL A 206 -13.56 6.66 16.31
C VAL A 206 -14.82 6.89 17.16
N ASP A 207 -15.71 7.74 16.66
CA ASP A 207 -16.92 8.17 17.33
C ASP A 207 -18.12 7.29 16.96
N PHE A 208 -18.73 6.68 17.96
CA PHE A 208 -19.84 5.74 17.81
C PHE A 208 -21.20 6.39 18.09
N ALA A 209 -21.26 7.69 18.41
CA ALA A 209 -22.51 8.36 18.76
C ALA A 209 -23.54 8.32 17.62
N SER A 210 -23.10 8.25 16.37
CA SER A 210 -23.95 8.13 15.18
C SER A 210 -24.78 6.83 15.17
N LEU A 211 -24.35 5.77 15.85
CA LEU A 211 -25.10 4.50 15.93
C LEU A 211 -26.40 4.63 16.72
N ALA A 212 -26.48 5.59 17.65
CA ALA A 212 -27.68 5.82 18.45
C ALA A 212 -28.80 6.52 17.65
N GLN A 213 -28.49 7.04 16.46
CA GLN A 213 -29.42 7.76 15.61
C GLN A 213 -29.84 6.87 14.44
N ALA A 214 -31.12 6.88 14.09
CA ALA A 214 -31.58 6.23 12.87
C ALA A 214 -31.04 7.00 11.66
N ALA A 215 -30.41 6.29 10.71
CA ALA A 215 -29.97 6.91 9.47
C ALA A 215 -31.19 7.37 8.65
N ASN A 216 -31.18 8.63 8.21
CA ASN A 216 -32.21 9.15 7.32
C ASN A 216 -32.07 8.50 5.94
N SER A 217 -33.09 7.75 5.52
CA SER A 217 -33.11 7.01 4.25
C SER A 217 -33.66 7.82 3.07
N ASN A 218 -33.47 9.15 3.07
CA ASN A 218 -33.83 9.94 1.91
C ASN A 218 -33.07 9.41 0.69
N LYS A 219 -33.73 9.34 -0.47
CA LYS A 219 -33.08 9.03 -1.75
C LYS A 219 -32.54 10.33 -2.33
N PRO A 220 -31.28 10.73 -2.07
CA PRO A 220 -30.74 11.90 -2.73
C PRO A 220 -30.63 11.65 -4.24
N GLU A 221 -30.60 12.74 -4.99
CA GLU A 221 -30.11 12.72 -6.37
C GLU A 221 -28.72 12.09 -6.41
N PHE A 222 -28.35 11.45 -7.53
CA PHE A 222 -27.03 10.84 -7.66
C PHE A 222 -25.95 11.93 -7.52
N PRO A 223 -25.09 11.87 -6.49
CA PRO A 223 -24.28 13.03 -6.08
C PRO A 223 -22.97 13.17 -6.87
N TYR A 224 -22.69 12.26 -7.79
CA TYR A 224 -21.42 12.19 -8.52
C TYR A 224 -21.59 12.57 -10.00
N HIS A 225 -20.51 13.02 -10.61
CA HIS A 225 -20.53 13.37 -12.03
C HIS A 225 -20.35 12.11 -12.88
N TRP A 226 -21.32 11.83 -13.75
CA TRP A 226 -21.24 10.70 -14.68
C TRP A 226 -20.22 10.96 -15.80
N LEU A 227 -19.27 10.03 -15.95
CA LEU A 227 -18.39 9.94 -17.12
C LEU A 227 -19.03 9.02 -18.18
N VAL A 228 -19.56 7.87 -17.75
CA VAL A 228 -20.32 6.94 -18.59
C VAL A 228 -21.62 6.60 -17.87
N LYS A 229 -22.74 7.09 -18.41
CA LYS A 229 -24.07 6.90 -17.82
C LYS A 229 -24.60 5.47 -18.02
N PRO A 230 -25.41 4.95 -17.08
CA PRO A 230 -26.16 3.72 -17.31
C PRO A 230 -27.17 3.92 -18.45
N THR A 231 -27.42 2.85 -19.20
CA THR A 231 -28.54 2.78 -20.13
C THR A 231 -29.88 2.79 -19.37
N GLU A 232 -30.94 3.34 -19.97
CA GLU A 232 -32.27 3.41 -19.35
C GLU A 232 -32.98 2.05 -19.16
N ASN A 233 -32.38 0.96 -19.64
CA ASN A 233 -32.92 -0.39 -19.49
C ASN A 233 -32.88 -0.86 -18.03
N HIS A 234 -33.88 -1.67 -17.67
CA HIS A 234 -33.94 -2.28 -16.35
C HIS A 234 -32.75 -3.22 -16.11
N ARG A 235 -31.94 -2.92 -15.08
CA ARG A 235 -30.79 -3.73 -14.66
C ARG A 235 -31.22 -4.79 -13.65
N SER A 236 -30.99 -6.07 -13.97
CA SER A 236 -31.28 -7.18 -13.05
C SER A 236 -30.01 -7.89 -12.54
N LYS A 237 -28.86 -7.62 -13.15
CA LYS A 237 -27.57 -8.22 -12.80
C LYS A 237 -26.88 -7.41 -11.70
N PRO A 238 -26.09 -8.04 -10.81
CA PRO A 238 -25.25 -7.30 -9.89
C PRO A 238 -24.23 -6.45 -10.64
N THR A 239 -23.98 -5.25 -10.12
CA THR A 239 -22.95 -4.33 -10.62
C THR A 239 -21.74 -4.36 -9.69
N LEU A 240 -20.60 -4.76 -10.20
CA LEU A 240 -19.31 -4.67 -9.53
C LEU A 240 -18.86 -3.21 -9.48
N LEU A 241 -18.79 -2.65 -8.29
CA LEU A 241 -18.21 -1.34 -8.00
C LEU A 241 -16.71 -1.49 -7.75
N ILE A 242 -15.92 -0.84 -8.60
CA ILE A 242 -14.46 -0.72 -8.46
C ILE A 242 -14.14 0.76 -8.24
N ALA A 243 -13.60 1.09 -7.06
CA ALA A 243 -13.21 2.45 -6.72
C ALA A 243 -11.68 2.60 -6.69
N CYS A 244 -11.13 3.58 -7.41
CA CYS A 244 -9.69 3.76 -7.54
C CYS A 244 -9.28 5.18 -7.98
N ASP A 245 -8.03 5.53 -7.70
CA ASP A 245 -7.33 6.65 -8.33
C ASP A 245 -6.71 6.23 -9.67
N ASP A 246 -6.05 7.17 -10.36
CA ASP A 246 -5.45 6.89 -11.67
C ASP A 246 -4.41 5.77 -11.65
N LYS A 247 -3.57 5.73 -10.61
CA LYS A 247 -2.53 4.70 -10.47
C LYS A 247 -3.17 3.33 -10.32
N TYR A 248 -4.11 3.18 -9.39
CA TYR A 248 -4.80 1.91 -9.16
C TYR A 248 -5.67 1.49 -10.34
N PHE A 249 -6.25 2.43 -11.08
CA PHE A 249 -7.02 2.11 -12.28
C PHE A 249 -6.20 1.25 -13.23
N TYR A 250 -5.02 1.76 -13.56
CA TYR A 250 -4.08 1.17 -14.48
C TYR A 250 -3.36 -0.06 -13.95
N GLU A 251 -2.89 0.04 -12.71
CA GLU A 251 -2.12 -1.02 -12.06
C GLU A 251 -3.00 -2.22 -11.72
N HIS A 252 -4.23 -2.02 -11.25
CA HIS A 252 -5.03 -3.06 -10.64
C HIS A 252 -6.42 -3.23 -11.26
N ALA A 253 -7.19 -2.13 -11.40
CA ALA A 253 -8.59 -2.20 -11.79
C ALA A 253 -8.79 -2.81 -13.19
N LEU A 254 -7.89 -2.55 -14.13
CA LEU A 254 -7.93 -3.18 -15.46
C LEU A 254 -7.82 -4.71 -15.38
N ALA A 255 -6.89 -5.22 -14.57
CA ALA A 255 -6.71 -6.67 -14.40
C ALA A 255 -7.94 -7.30 -13.73
N LEU A 256 -8.56 -6.60 -12.76
CA LEU A 256 -9.83 -7.03 -12.19
C LEU A 256 -10.92 -7.14 -13.26
N VAL A 257 -11.09 -6.13 -14.13
CA VAL A 257 -12.05 -6.21 -15.24
C VAL A 257 -11.77 -7.37 -16.19
N TYR A 258 -10.50 -7.65 -16.53
CA TYR A 258 -10.16 -8.79 -17.37
C TYR A 258 -10.50 -10.13 -16.72
N SER A 259 -10.25 -10.25 -15.41
CA SER A 259 -10.62 -11.47 -14.66
C SER A 259 -12.15 -11.68 -14.59
N VAL A 260 -12.93 -10.58 -14.54
CA VAL A 260 -14.40 -10.60 -14.64
C VAL A 260 -14.85 -11.02 -16.03
N LEU A 261 -14.20 -10.54 -17.10
CA LEU A 261 -14.51 -10.96 -18.47
C LEU A 261 -14.39 -12.47 -18.66
N GLU A 262 -13.34 -13.07 -18.10
CA GLU A 262 -13.07 -14.52 -18.22
C GLU A 262 -14.19 -15.37 -17.59
N HIS A 263 -14.75 -14.94 -16.46
CA HIS A 263 -15.63 -15.77 -15.64
C HIS A 263 -17.10 -15.32 -15.60
N ASN A 264 -17.39 -14.04 -15.88
CA ASN A 264 -18.63 -13.38 -15.49
C ASN A 264 -19.17 -12.36 -16.50
N GLN A 265 -18.64 -12.31 -17.72
CA GLN A 265 -19.08 -11.35 -18.74
C GLN A 265 -20.59 -11.39 -19.06
N ALA A 266 -21.29 -12.47 -18.72
CA ALA A 266 -22.74 -12.60 -18.88
C ALA A 266 -23.54 -12.30 -17.60
N ASP A 267 -22.91 -12.32 -16.42
CA ASP A 267 -23.59 -12.36 -15.12
C ASP A 267 -23.34 -11.14 -14.25
N VAL A 268 -22.26 -10.38 -14.48
CA VAL A 268 -21.84 -9.23 -13.67
C VAL A 268 -21.61 -8.02 -14.56
N LEU A 269 -22.14 -6.87 -14.17
CA LEU A 269 -21.87 -5.57 -14.80
C LEU A 269 -20.75 -4.84 -14.07
N VAL A 270 -20.16 -3.81 -14.66
CA VAL A 270 -19.05 -3.05 -14.05
C VAL A 270 -19.40 -1.56 -13.88
N HIS A 271 -19.03 -1.01 -12.74
CA HIS A 271 -19.02 0.42 -12.48
C HIS A 271 -17.66 0.86 -11.93
N PHE A 272 -17.08 1.89 -12.56
CA PHE A 272 -15.90 2.57 -12.04
C PHE A 272 -16.29 3.82 -11.25
N HIS A 273 -15.89 3.90 -9.99
CA HIS A 273 -15.97 5.12 -9.19
C HIS A 273 -14.58 5.73 -9.05
N LEU A 274 -14.31 6.76 -9.83
CA LEU A 274 -12.95 7.29 -10.02
C LEU A 274 -12.69 8.52 -9.16
N TYR A 275 -11.58 8.50 -8.43
CA TYR A 275 -11.19 9.59 -7.55
C TYR A 275 -10.27 10.59 -8.27
N THR A 276 -10.77 11.80 -8.53
CA THR A 276 -10.07 12.87 -9.26
C THR A 276 -9.34 12.36 -10.52
N PRO A 277 -10.05 11.69 -11.47
CA PRO A 277 -9.39 11.05 -12.59
C PRO A 277 -8.80 12.06 -13.58
N ASN A 278 -7.63 11.74 -14.13
CA ASN A 278 -7.05 12.51 -15.24
C ASN A 278 -7.72 12.19 -16.59
N ALA A 279 -7.44 13.01 -17.60
CA ALA A 279 -8.03 12.86 -18.94
C ALA A 279 -7.72 11.50 -19.60
N SER A 280 -6.54 10.93 -19.36
CA SER A 280 -6.14 9.62 -19.88
C SER A 280 -7.05 8.51 -19.33
N VAL A 281 -7.31 8.49 -18.02
CA VAL A 281 -8.17 7.48 -17.38
C VAL A 281 -9.60 7.62 -17.89
N VAL A 282 -10.14 8.84 -17.96
CA VAL A 282 -11.48 9.10 -18.50
C VAL A 282 -11.61 8.53 -19.92
N GLN A 283 -10.68 8.87 -20.81
CA GLN A 283 -10.69 8.34 -22.18
C GLN A 283 -10.55 6.82 -22.23
N TYR A 284 -9.74 6.23 -21.35
CA TYR A 284 -9.53 4.79 -21.31
C TYR A 284 -10.80 4.04 -20.88
N VAL A 285 -11.56 4.58 -19.90
CA VAL A 285 -12.85 4.02 -19.49
C VAL A 285 -13.87 4.03 -20.63
N HIS A 286 -13.96 5.11 -21.40
CA HIS A 286 -14.80 5.15 -22.61
C HIS A 286 -14.40 4.06 -23.62
N ASN A 287 -13.09 3.89 -23.83
CA ASN A 287 -12.58 2.85 -24.74
C ASN A 287 -12.91 1.43 -24.23
N LEU A 288 -12.84 1.19 -22.92
CA LEU A 288 -13.22 -0.10 -22.32
C LEU A 288 -14.71 -0.37 -22.48
N ALA A 289 -15.57 0.62 -22.21
CA ALA A 289 -17.01 0.49 -22.37
C ALA A 289 -17.38 0.16 -23.83
N ALA A 290 -16.71 0.77 -24.80
CA ALA A 290 -16.88 0.46 -26.22
C ALA A 290 -16.31 -0.93 -26.60
N LYS A 291 -15.16 -1.31 -26.04
CA LYS A 291 -14.48 -2.59 -26.33
C LYS A 291 -15.23 -3.80 -25.76
N TYR A 292 -15.89 -3.63 -24.61
CA TYR A 292 -16.56 -4.71 -23.87
C TYR A 292 -18.03 -4.35 -23.55
N PRO A 293 -18.90 -4.23 -24.57
CA PRO A 293 -20.29 -3.83 -24.37
C PRO A 293 -21.09 -4.77 -23.46
N GLN A 294 -20.69 -6.05 -23.37
CA GLN A 294 -21.35 -7.05 -22.53
C GLN A 294 -21.25 -6.78 -21.02
N LEU A 295 -20.26 -5.97 -20.59
CA LEU A 295 -20.11 -5.58 -19.19
C LEU A 295 -20.96 -4.37 -18.79
N GLU A 296 -21.58 -3.69 -19.75
CA GLU A 296 -22.33 -2.44 -19.57
C GLU A 296 -21.63 -1.45 -18.62
N ILE A 297 -20.33 -1.23 -18.89
CA ILE A 297 -19.46 -0.40 -18.06
C ILE A 297 -20.08 0.99 -17.90
N THR A 298 -20.25 1.39 -16.65
CA THR A 298 -20.61 2.75 -16.24
C THR A 298 -19.48 3.35 -15.44
N ALA A 299 -19.43 4.68 -15.34
CA ALA A 299 -18.40 5.34 -14.57
C ALA A 299 -18.85 6.70 -14.06
N ALA A 300 -18.49 7.00 -12.81
CA ALA A 300 -18.66 8.29 -12.20
C ALA A 300 -17.33 8.77 -11.59
N GLN A 301 -17.22 10.09 -11.40
CA GLN A 301 -16.07 10.69 -10.73
C GLN A 301 -16.47 11.41 -9.45
N GLU A 302 -15.55 11.39 -8.50
CA GLU A 302 -15.61 12.11 -7.24
C GLU A 302 -14.31 12.90 -7.03
N THR A 303 -14.44 14.19 -6.71
CA THR A 303 -13.27 15.03 -6.42
C THR A 303 -12.84 14.88 -4.97
N ILE A 304 -11.56 14.62 -4.79
CA ILE A 304 -10.89 14.46 -3.50
C ILE A 304 -9.59 15.28 -3.46
N ASP A 305 -9.17 15.70 -2.28
CA ASP A 305 -7.88 16.36 -2.11
C ASP A 305 -6.74 15.32 -2.09
N LEU A 306 -6.07 15.17 -3.24
CA LEU A 306 -4.92 14.27 -3.39
C LEU A 306 -3.69 14.68 -2.56
N LYS A 307 -3.66 15.90 -1.99
CA LYS A 307 -2.59 16.38 -1.11
C LYS A 307 -2.88 16.09 0.37
N SER A 308 -4.12 15.74 0.71
CA SER A 308 -4.51 15.43 2.09
C SER A 308 -3.73 14.23 2.65
N PRO A 309 -3.20 14.31 3.89
CA PRO A 309 -2.54 13.18 4.53
C PRO A 309 -3.51 12.02 4.84
N THR A 310 -4.82 12.27 4.86
CA THR A 310 -5.85 11.27 5.17
C THR A 310 -6.50 10.68 3.91
N LYS A 311 -6.05 11.06 2.71
CA LYS A 311 -6.65 10.67 1.44
C LYS A 311 -6.86 9.16 1.30
N VAL A 312 -5.93 8.34 1.80
CA VAL A 312 -6.03 6.87 1.69
C VAL A 312 -7.22 6.33 2.51
N VAL A 313 -7.54 6.94 3.65
CA VAL A 313 -8.74 6.60 4.43
C VAL A 313 -10.00 7.02 3.68
N GLU A 314 -9.97 8.18 3.02
CA GLU A 314 -11.07 8.60 2.14
C GLU A 314 -11.27 7.61 0.98
N PHE A 315 -10.22 7.10 0.34
CA PHE A 315 -10.35 6.16 -0.78
C PHE A 315 -11.02 4.86 -0.31
N ALA A 316 -10.60 4.35 0.86
CA ALA A 316 -11.12 3.12 1.45
C ALA A 316 -12.59 3.24 1.88
N THR A 317 -12.99 4.42 2.37
CA THR A 317 -14.32 4.63 3.00
C THR A 317 -15.37 5.19 2.04
N ARG A 318 -15.03 6.11 1.13
CA ARG A 318 -16.01 6.81 0.28
C ARG A 318 -16.67 5.91 -0.76
N ARG A 319 -16.05 4.78 -1.12
CA ARG A 319 -16.68 3.74 -1.95
C ARG A 319 -17.99 3.18 -1.36
N PHE A 320 -18.18 3.25 -0.05
CA PHE A 320 -19.45 2.85 0.60
C PHE A 320 -20.55 3.91 0.39
N ALA A 321 -20.19 5.19 0.35
CA ALA A 321 -21.13 6.24 -0.07
C ALA A 321 -21.49 6.09 -1.55
N ALA A 322 -20.50 5.77 -2.40
CA ALA A 322 -20.72 5.44 -3.80
C ALA A 322 -21.68 4.26 -3.98
N SER A 323 -21.49 3.18 -3.21
CA SER A 323 -22.38 2.02 -3.28
C SER A 323 -23.81 2.32 -2.85
N GLN A 324 -24.02 3.15 -1.82
CA GLN A 324 -25.35 3.61 -1.41
C GLN A 324 -26.06 4.37 -2.54
N ALA A 325 -25.36 5.30 -3.19
CA ALA A 325 -25.90 6.08 -4.30
C ALA A 325 -26.22 5.18 -5.51
N LEU A 326 -25.32 4.26 -5.86
CA LEU A 326 -25.49 3.33 -6.98
C LEU A 326 -26.62 2.34 -6.75
N LEU A 327 -26.74 1.79 -5.55
CA LEU A 327 -27.81 0.84 -5.19
C LEU A 327 -29.18 1.46 -5.45
N SER A 328 -29.33 2.74 -5.11
CA SER A 328 -30.57 3.51 -5.32
C SER A 328 -30.78 3.89 -6.78
N HIS A 329 -29.73 4.33 -7.47
CA HIS A 329 -29.83 4.90 -8.83
C HIS A 329 -29.90 3.83 -9.93
N LEU A 330 -29.10 2.76 -9.82
CA LEU A 330 -29.11 1.65 -10.78
C LEU A 330 -30.28 0.70 -10.56
N ASN A 331 -30.92 0.77 -9.38
CA ASN A 331 -32.00 -0.11 -8.97
C ASN A 331 -31.64 -1.61 -9.09
N ALA A 332 -30.38 -1.97 -8.85
CA ALA A 332 -29.83 -3.30 -8.99
C ALA A 332 -28.82 -3.61 -7.87
N PRO A 333 -28.53 -4.88 -7.55
CA PRO A 333 -27.54 -5.24 -6.54
C PRO A 333 -26.15 -4.68 -6.86
N VAL A 334 -25.37 -4.37 -5.83
CA VAL A 334 -24.00 -3.86 -5.94
C VAL A 334 -23.03 -4.80 -5.23
N ILE A 335 -21.93 -5.14 -5.89
CA ILE A 335 -20.80 -5.87 -5.30
C ILE A 335 -19.67 -4.85 -5.14
N LEU A 336 -19.31 -4.52 -3.90
CA LEU A 336 -18.09 -3.77 -3.61
C LEU A 336 -16.92 -4.75 -3.60
N LEU A 337 -15.84 -4.42 -4.31
CA LEU A 337 -14.61 -5.19 -4.32
C LEU A 337 -13.41 -4.26 -4.42
N ASP A 338 -12.33 -4.58 -3.71
CA ASP A 338 -11.07 -3.83 -3.83
C ASP A 338 -10.52 -3.92 -5.27
N ALA A 339 -9.95 -2.82 -5.76
CA ALA A 339 -9.44 -2.74 -7.13
C ALA A 339 -8.28 -3.71 -7.40
N ASP A 340 -7.55 -4.13 -6.36
CA ASP A 340 -6.46 -5.11 -6.40
C ASP A 340 -6.93 -6.55 -6.17
N ALA A 341 -8.23 -6.83 -6.23
CA ALA A 341 -8.74 -8.19 -6.31
C ALA A 341 -8.63 -8.76 -7.74
N LEU A 342 -8.67 -10.09 -7.86
CA LEU A 342 -8.82 -10.81 -9.13
C LEU A 342 -9.93 -11.86 -9.02
N TRP A 343 -10.83 -11.89 -9.99
CA TRP A 343 -11.95 -12.82 -10.04
C TRP A 343 -11.52 -14.21 -10.54
N ARG A 344 -12.03 -15.28 -9.89
CA ARG A 344 -11.61 -16.67 -10.14
C ARG A 344 -12.74 -17.68 -10.38
N LYS A 345 -14.00 -17.37 -10.08
CA LYS A 345 -15.14 -18.30 -10.24
C LYS A 345 -16.40 -17.64 -10.81
N PRO A 346 -17.31 -18.36 -11.46
CA PRO A 346 -18.57 -17.77 -11.91
C PRO A 346 -19.47 -17.38 -10.71
N TRP A 347 -19.89 -16.12 -10.65
CA TRP A 347 -20.76 -15.54 -9.61
C TRP A 347 -22.03 -16.37 -9.43
N LYS A 348 -22.71 -16.66 -10.55
CA LYS A 348 -24.02 -17.31 -10.54
C LYS A 348 -24.00 -18.68 -9.86
N THR A 349 -22.95 -19.48 -10.08
CA THR A 349 -22.83 -20.82 -9.50
C THR A 349 -22.24 -20.83 -8.10
N THR A 350 -21.45 -19.81 -7.75
CA THR A 350 -20.76 -19.76 -6.45
C THR A 350 -21.56 -19.00 -5.39
N MET A 351 -22.13 -17.85 -5.76
CA MET A 351 -22.83 -16.94 -4.83
C MET A 351 -24.30 -16.72 -5.19
N GLY A 352 -24.77 -17.15 -6.37
CA GLY A 352 -26.11 -16.80 -6.88
C GLY A 352 -27.26 -17.22 -5.97
N GLU A 353 -27.24 -18.44 -5.42
CA GLU A 353 -28.25 -18.91 -4.47
C GLU A 353 -28.20 -18.09 -3.16
N LEU A 354 -27.00 -17.85 -2.64
CA LEU A 354 -26.80 -17.07 -1.41
C LEU A 354 -27.31 -15.63 -1.60
N ALA A 355 -26.96 -15.00 -2.72
CA ALA A 355 -27.33 -13.63 -3.09
C ALA A 355 -28.83 -13.45 -3.34
N SER A 356 -29.52 -14.50 -3.81
CA SER A 356 -30.97 -14.49 -4.03
C SER A 356 -31.76 -14.55 -2.71
N ASN A 357 -31.18 -15.16 -1.68
CA ASN A 357 -31.84 -15.42 -0.40
C ASN A 357 -31.49 -14.39 0.69
N HIS A 358 -30.51 -13.53 0.46
CA HIS A 358 -29.98 -12.59 1.44
C HIS A 358 -29.98 -11.15 0.94
N ASP A 359 -30.03 -10.22 1.89
CA ASP A 359 -30.00 -8.79 1.64
C ASP A 359 -28.56 -8.28 1.56
N VAL A 360 -27.67 -8.84 2.37
CA VAL A 360 -26.24 -8.47 2.43
C VAL A 360 -25.40 -9.73 2.59
N ILE A 361 -24.29 -9.81 1.86
CA ILE A 361 -23.26 -10.85 2.07
C ILE A 361 -21.96 -10.15 2.47
N VAL A 362 -21.37 -10.61 3.57
CA VAL A 362 -20.13 -10.08 4.12
C VAL A 362 -19.05 -11.16 4.22
N CYS A 363 -17.78 -10.74 4.15
CA CYS A 363 -16.66 -11.58 4.53
C CYS A 363 -16.41 -11.50 6.03
N GLN A 364 -16.44 -12.64 6.73
CA GLN A 364 -16.15 -12.72 8.17
C GLN A 364 -14.99 -13.67 8.44
N PRO A 365 -13.79 -13.16 8.80
CA PRO A 365 -12.70 -14.02 9.23
C PRO A 365 -13.05 -14.78 10.51
N LYS A 366 -12.62 -16.05 10.60
CA LYS A 366 -12.92 -16.93 11.76
C LYS A 366 -12.41 -16.35 13.09
N ALA A 367 -11.28 -15.66 13.05
CA ALA A 367 -10.58 -15.14 14.21
C ALA A 367 -10.09 -13.70 13.95
N ALA A 368 -11.03 -12.77 13.85
CA ALA A 368 -10.75 -11.34 13.76
C ALA A 368 -11.09 -10.61 15.07
N PRO A 369 -10.38 -9.51 15.39
CA PRO A 369 -10.82 -8.57 16.40
C PRO A 369 -12.09 -7.84 15.94
N PHE A 370 -12.78 -7.19 16.87
CA PHE A 370 -14.05 -6.50 16.58
C PHE A 370 -13.96 -5.50 15.42
N TRP A 371 -12.87 -4.71 15.32
CA TRP A 371 -12.71 -3.69 14.28
C TRP A 371 -12.50 -4.25 12.86
N GLU A 372 -12.32 -5.56 12.69
CA GLU A 372 -12.24 -6.27 11.40
C GLU A 372 -13.21 -7.46 11.35
N HIS A 373 -14.24 -7.47 12.21
CA HIS A 373 -15.20 -8.56 12.28
C HIS A 373 -15.94 -8.75 10.95
N VAL A 374 -16.21 -7.65 10.26
CA VAL A 374 -16.60 -7.61 8.86
C VAL A 374 -15.45 -7.00 8.07
N ALA A 375 -14.86 -7.79 7.18
CA ALA A 375 -13.78 -7.32 6.34
C ALA A 375 -14.33 -6.52 5.14
N ALA A 376 -13.67 -5.39 4.84
CA ALA A 376 -14.16 -4.43 3.85
C ALA A 376 -13.85 -4.81 2.40
N GLY A 377 -12.92 -5.74 2.16
CA GLY A 377 -12.40 -6.03 0.82
C GLY A 377 -13.44 -6.54 -0.18
N MET A 378 -14.52 -7.16 0.31
CA MET A 378 -15.67 -7.53 -0.51
C MET A 378 -16.98 -7.48 0.30
N VAL A 379 -17.98 -6.77 -0.22
CA VAL A 379 -19.34 -6.71 0.35
C VAL A 379 -20.36 -6.76 -0.78
N TYR A 380 -21.36 -7.64 -0.68
CA TYR A 380 -22.52 -7.62 -1.58
C TYR A 380 -23.71 -6.97 -0.91
N LEU A 381 -24.35 -6.06 -1.62
CA LEU A 381 -25.58 -5.37 -1.23
C LEU A 381 -26.66 -5.69 -2.25
N ASN A 382 -27.72 -6.38 -1.82
CA ASN A 382 -28.92 -6.53 -2.62
C ASN A 382 -29.71 -5.20 -2.62
N ASN A 383 -30.52 -4.95 -3.64
CA ASN A 383 -31.34 -3.73 -3.71
C ASN A 383 -32.66 -3.90 -2.94
N THR A 384 -32.58 -4.24 -1.65
CA THR A 384 -33.73 -4.35 -0.75
C THR A 384 -33.78 -3.20 0.24
N PRO A 385 -34.97 -2.84 0.78
CA PRO A 385 -35.06 -1.80 1.81
C PRO A 385 -34.20 -2.07 3.04
N ALA A 386 -33.97 -3.34 3.38
CA ALA A 386 -33.12 -3.72 4.52
C ALA A 386 -31.64 -3.44 4.24
N ALA A 387 -31.13 -3.85 3.07
CA ALA A 387 -29.76 -3.54 2.65
C ALA A 387 -29.52 -2.03 2.49
N GLN A 388 -30.49 -1.29 1.94
CA GLN A 388 -30.44 0.18 1.82
C GLN A 388 -30.32 0.87 3.18
N ARG A 389 -31.05 0.41 4.21
CA ARG A 389 -30.91 0.93 5.58
C ARG A 389 -29.55 0.62 6.18
N TYR A 390 -29.06 -0.60 5.98
CA TYR A 390 -27.74 -1.01 6.49
C TYR A 390 -26.62 -0.14 5.91
N ILE A 391 -26.55 -0.02 4.58
CA ILE A 391 -25.49 0.79 3.95
C ILE A 391 -25.65 2.28 4.30
N ALA A 392 -26.88 2.80 4.43
CA ALA A 392 -27.10 4.18 4.87
C ALA A 392 -26.54 4.45 6.27
N GLN A 393 -26.64 3.48 7.19
CA GLN A 393 -26.05 3.61 8.52
C GLN A 393 -24.52 3.53 8.49
N VAL A 394 -23.95 2.62 7.69
CA VAL A 394 -22.50 2.54 7.48
C VAL A 394 -21.96 3.87 6.95
N VAL A 395 -22.61 4.44 5.94
CA VAL A 395 -22.22 5.74 5.36
C VAL A 395 -22.37 6.86 6.38
N ALA A 396 -23.49 6.93 7.12
CA ALA A 396 -23.68 7.94 8.16
C ALA A 396 -22.61 7.88 9.25
N PHE A 397 -22.19 6.67 9.64
CA PHE A 397 -21.11 6.46 10.61
C PHE A 397 -19.76 6.97 10.09
N ILE A 398 -19.42 6.63 8.84
CA ILE A 398 -18.20 7.06 8.17
C ILE A 398 -18.19 8.59 8.04
N GLU A 399 -19.24 9.19 7.50
CA GLU A 399 -19.32 10.62 7.25
C GLU A 399 -19.27 11.45 8.53
N ASP A 400 -19.92 11.00 9.60
CA ASP A 400 -19.84 11.66 10.91
C ASP A 400 -18.41 11.71 11.44
N ASN A 401 -17.67 10.60 11.31
CA ASN A 401 -16.27 10.52 11.72
C ASN A 401 -15.36 11.39 10.86
N LEU A 402 -15.48 11.32 9.53
CA LEU A 402 -14.70 12.16 8.61
C LEU A 402 -14.96 13.66 8.87
N ARG A 403 -16.22 14.06 9.10
CA ARG A 403 -16.58 15.46 9.43
C ARG A 403 -15.95 15.93 10.74
N LYS A 404 -15.78 15.04 11.71
CA LYS A 404 -15.10 15.30 12.98
C LYS A 404 -13.57 15.22 12.87
N GLY A 405 -13.02 14.99 11.68
CA GLY A 405 -11.58 14.83 11.45
C GLY A 405 -11.02 13.48 11.90
N LYS A 406 -11.87 12.50 12.23
CA LYS A 406 -11.49 11.17 12.73
C LYS A 406 -11.24 10.22 11.55
N SER A 407 -10.06 10.34 10.95
CA SER A 407 -9.63 9.54 9.79
C SER A 407 -8.69 8.41 10.19
N LEU A 408 -9.15 7.50 11.04
CA LEU A 408 -8.36 6.33 11.45
C LEU A 408 -8.27 5.30 10.31
N TRP A 409 -7.09 4.73 10.08
CA TRP A 409 -6.95 3.51 9.28
C TRP A 409 -7.83 2.41 9.89
N PHE A 410 -8.65 1.72 9.09
CA PHE A 410 -9.76 0.82 9.50
C PHE A 410 -11.14 1.46 9.72
N LEU A 411 -11.33 2.76 9.47
CA LEU A 411 -12.64 3.39 9.67
C LEU A 411 -13.79 2.66 8.92
N ASP A 412 -13.53 2.17 7.72
CA ASP A 412 -14.47 1.38 6.92
C ASP A 412 -14.83 0.03 7.59
N GLN A 413 -13.84 -0.74 8.01
CA GLN A 413 -14.05 -2.03 8.67
C GLN A 413 -14.72 -1.88 10.04
N ILE A 414 -14.38 -0.82 10.78
CA ILE A 414 -15.04 -0.45 12.04
C ILE A 414 -16.51 -0.12 11.78
N ALA A 415 -16.80 0.72 10.79
CA ALA A 415 -18.17 1.09 10.43
C ALA A 415 -19.01 -0.13 10.04
N LEU A 416 -18.48 -0.99 9.16
CA LEU A 416 -19.14 -2.24 8.75
C LEU A 416 -19.40 -3.16 9.94
N SER A 417 -18.40 -3.37 10.80
CA SER A 417 -18.48 -4.28 11.95
C SER A 417 -19.45 -3.77 13.02
N ALA A 418 -19.43 -2.46 13.31
CA ALA A 418 -20.33 -1.84 14.27
C ALA A 418 -21.78 -1.85 13.78
N CYS A 419 -22.04 -1.43 12.54
CA CYS A 419 -23.38 -1.45 11.96
C CYS A 419 -23.91 -2.88 11.82
N HIS A 420 -23.06 -3.85 11.48
CA HIS A 420 -23.43 -5.26 11.42
C HIS A 420 -23.84 -5.79 12.81
N HIS A 421 -23.09 -5.42 13.85
CA HIS A 421 -23.41 -5.79 15.23
C HIS A 421 -24.71 -5.14 15.72
N GLU A 422 -24.94 -3.85 15.43
CA GLU A 422 -26.20 -3.16 15.77
C GLU A 422 -27.40 -3.75 15.02
N ALA A 423 -27.22 -4.13 13.75
CA ALA A 423 -28.26 -4.78 12.95
C ALA A 423 -28.71 -6.14 13.50
N HIS A 424 -27.87 -6.83 14.28
CA HIS A 424 -28.23 -8.08 14.96
C HIS A 424 -28.91 -7.84 16.31
N LYS A 425 -28.60 -6.74 16.99
CA LYS A 425 -29.26 -6.36 18.26
C LYS A 425 -30.69 -5.90 18.03
N HIS A 426 -30.94 -5.20 16.92
CA HIS A 426 -32.23 -4.63 16.59
C HIS A 426 -32.93 -5.42 15.48
N PRO A 427 -34.25 -5.67 15.56
CA PRO A 427 -34.97 -6.47 14.56
C PRO A 427 -35.21 -5.66 13.27
N TRP A 428 -34.15 -5.38 12.51
CA TRP A 428 -34.25 -4.67 11.23
C TRP A 428 -34.79 -5.53 10.08
N GLY A 429 -34.99 -6.83 10.34
CA GLY A 429 -35.47 -7.80 9.37
C GLY A 429 -34.49 -8.07 8.23
N ILE A 430 -33.22 -7.70 8.42
CA ILE A 430 -32.15 -7.90 7.44
C ILE A 430 -31.67 -9.34 7.48
N ARG A 431 -31.54 -9.96 6.30
CA ARG A 431 -30.96 -11.29 6.14
C ARG A 431 -29.50 -11.16 5.74
N PHE A 432 -28.60 -11.29 6.71
CA PHE A 432 -27.18 -11.41 6.45
C PHE A 432 -26.82 -12.85 6.09
N ALA A 433 -25.91 -12.98 5.13
CA ALA A 433 -25.08 -14.16 5.00
C ALA A 433 -23.61 -13.78 5.22
N SER A 434 -22.85 -14.68 5.82
CA SER A 434 -21.42 -14.53 5.97
C SER A 434 -20.67 -15.66 5.30
N THR A 435 -19.50 -15.34 4.79
CA THR A 435 -18.62 -16.29 4.11
C THR A 435 -17.20 -16.11 4.64
N ALA A 436 -16.47 -17.22 4.75
CA ALA A 436 -15.10 -17.19 5.23
C ALA A 436 -14.16 -16.62 4.14
N PRO A 437 -13.03 -15.98 4.51
CA PRO A 437 -12.11 -15.39 3.54
C PRO A 437 -11.59 -16.37 2.48
N ASP A 438 -11.33 -17.62 2.86
CA ASP A 438 -10.86 -18.70 1.97
C ASP A 438 -11.88 -19.13 0.89
N GLN A 439 -13.13 -18.70 1.00
CA GLN A 439 -14.18 -18.93 0.01
C GLN A 439 -14.53 -17.67 -0.78
N LEU A 440 -14.39 -16.48 -0.18
CA LEU A 440 -14.83 -15.23 -0.79
C LEU A 440 -13.67 -14.42 -1.38
N MET A 441 -12.69 -14.05 -0.55
CA MET A 441 -11.55 -13.18 -0.90
C MET A 441 -10.26 -13.68 -0.26
N ASP A 442 -9.62 -14.65 -0.92
CA ASP A 442 -8.51 -15.39 -0.31
C ASP A 442 -7.14 -14.75 -0.58
N VAL A 443 -6.42 -14.43 0.49
CA VAL A 443 -5.03 -13.95 0.48
C VAL A 443 -4.01 -15.05 0.19
N ASN A 444 -4.38 -16.32 0.39
CA ASN A 444 -3.53 -17.48 0.10
C ASN A 444 -3.73 -18.02 -1.33
N HIS A 445 -4.58 -17.37 -2.12
CA HIS A 445 -4.84 -17.68 -3.53
C HIS A 445 -5.30 -19.13 -3.78
N GLY A 446 -6.12 -19.67 -2.88
CA GLY A 446 -6.69 -21.01 -2.96
C GLY A 446 -7.67 -21.18 -4.12
N ALA A 447 -7.78 -22.41 -4.63
CA ALA A 447 -8.60 -22.73 -5.80
C ALA A 447 -10.12 -22.68 -5.57
N HIS A 448 -10.56 -22.57 -4.32
CA HIS A 448 -11.98 -22.53 -3.92
C HIS A 448 -12.55 -21.12 -3.81
N ALA A 449 -11.69 -20.10 -3.73
CA ALA A 449 -12.12 -18.73 -3.52
C ALA A 449 -12.80 -18.13 -4.77
N LEU A 450 -13.83 -17.31 -4.55
CA LEU A 450 -14.47 -16.52 -5.60
C LEU A 450 -13.50 -15.48 -6.18
N THR A 451 -12.79 -14.77 -5.31
CA THR A 451 -11.77 -13.80 -5.67
C THR A 451 -10.46 -14.06 -4.91
N TRP A 452 -9.36 -13.66 -5.53
CA TRP A 452 -8.04 -13.58 -4.92
C TRP A 452 -7.74 -12.14 -4.59
N VAL A 453 -7.13 -11.89 -3.43
CA VAL A 453 -6.74 -10.55 -2.99
C VAL A 453 -5.29 -10.55 -2.50
N VAL A 454 -4.71 -9.36 -2.37
CA VAL A 454 -3.37 -9.17 -1.81
C VAL A 454 -3.46 -8.47 -0.46
N THR A 455 -2.43 -8.66 0.37
CA THR A 455 -2.27 -7.89 1.61
C THR A 455 -1.61 -6.54 1.31
N ASN A 456 -1.05 -5.88 2.33
CA ASN A 456 -0.22 -4.69 2.14
C ASN A 456 1.04 -4.95 1.27
N GLN A 457 1.38 -6.21 0.98
CA GLN A 457 2.47 -6.58 0.07
C GLN A 457 1.95 -6.84 -1.36
N LYS A 458 1.90 -5.79 -2.18
CA LYS A 458 1.26 -5.82 -3.52
C LYS A 458 2.14 -6.34 -4.66
N HIS A 459 3.45 -6.43 -4.46
CA HIS A 459 4.42 -6.85 -5.48
C HIS A 459 5.11 -8.18 -5.17
N ALA A 460 4.55 -8.97 -4.25
CA ALA A 460 5.08 -10.28 -3.95
C ALA A 460 4.94 -11.21 -5.17
N ALA A 461 6.02 -11.90 -5.53
CA ALA A 461 5.96 -12.94 -6.55
C ALA A 461 5.05 -14.10 -6.07
N GLY A 462 4.33 -14.72 -7.00
CA GLY A 462 3.43 -15.84 -6.71
C GLY A 462 2.23 -15.92 -7.64
N ALA A 463 1.32 -16.85 -7.33
CA ALA A 463 0.18 -17.20 -8.19
C ALA A 463 -0.72 -16.01 -8.57
N TYR A 464 -0.95 -15.07 -7.64
CA TYR A 464 -1.69 -13.84 -7.94
C TYR A 464 -0.99 -12.98 -8.99
N ALA A 465 0.31 -12.72 -8.82
CA ALA A 465 1.08 -11.86 -9.73
C ALA A 465 1.21 -12.50 -11.12
N ASP A 466 1.39 -13.82 -11.17
CA ASP A 466 1.44 -14.60 -12.41
C ASP A 466 0.09 -14.53 -13.15
N TYR A 467 -1.03 -14.76 -12.46
CA TYR A 467 -2.36 -14.67 -13.07
C TYR A 467 -2.70 -13.24 -13.52
N LYS A 468 -2.36 -12.23 -12.71
CA LYS A 468 -2.51 -10.81 -13.10
C LYS A 468 -1.77 -10.50 -14.40
N ARG A 469 -0.51 -10.93 -14.50
CA ARG A 469 0.33 -10.71 -15.67
C ARG A 469 -0.22 -11.44 -16.90
N GLU A 470 -0.66 -12.67 -16.73
CA GLU A 470 -1.27 -13.47 -17.80
C GLU A 470 -2.54 -12.79 -18.35
N LEU A 471 -3.41 -12.27 -17.48
CA LEU A 471 -4.59 -11.50 -17.88
C LEU A 471 -4.21 -10.25 -18.67
N GLN A 472 -3.25 -9.46 -18.17
CA GLN A 472 -2.79 -8.26 -18.85
C GLN A 472 -2.25 -8.57 -20.25
N GLN A 473 -1.38 -9.57 -20.36
CA GLN A 473 -0.83 -10.04 -21.64
C GLN A 473 -1.92 -10.52 -22.60
N ARG A 474 -2.87 -11.34 -22.15
CA ARG A 474 -3.99 -11.83 -22.99
C ARG A 474 -4.85 -10.70 -23.56
N HIS A 475 -4.95 -9.58 -22.84
CA HIS A 475 -5.72 -8.42 -23.25
C HIS A 475 -4.87 -7.31 -23.91
N GLY A 476 -3.59 -7.59 -24.19
CA GLY A 476 -2.64 -6.67 -24.83
C GLY A 476 -2.19 -5.52 -23.93
N GLN A 477 -2.51 -5.53 -22.64
CA GLN A 477 -2.04 -4.52 -21.72
C GLN A 477 -0.62 -4.85 -21.27
N LEU A 478 0.28 -3.86 -21.34
CA LEU A 478 1.57 -3.96 -20.68
C LEU A 478 1.39 -4.29 -19.18
N PRO A 479 2.02 -5.35 -18.64
CA PRO A 479 2.05 -5.54 -17.20
C PRO A 479 2.96 -4.48 -16.57
N TYR A 480 2.41 -3.56 -15.79
CA TYR A 480 3.19 -2.60 -15.03
C TYR A 480 2.53 -2.26 -13.69
N SER A 481 3.39 -2.01 -12.72
CA SER A 481 3.09 -1.59 -11.36
C SER A 481 3.83 -0.29 -10.99
N ASN A 482 4.98 -0.03 -11.61
CA ASN A 482 5.76 1.18 -11.41
C ASN A 482 6.54 1.52 -12.71
N PRO A 483 7.16 2.73 -12.80
CA PRO A 483 7.96 3.12 -13.97
C PRO A 483 9.02 2.10 -14.41
N ASN A 484 9.64 1.38 -13.46
CA ASN A 484 10.68 0.38 -13.77
C ASN A 484 10.16 -0.78 -14.60
N ASP A 485 8.88 -1.14 -14.50
CA ASP A 485 8.29 -2.19 -15.34
C ASP A 485 8.21 -1.74 -16.81
N ALA A 486 7.87 -0.46 -17.05
CA ALA A 486 7.87 0.11 -18.39
C ALA A 486 9.30 0.18 -18.97
N PHE A 487 10.28 0.64 -18.17
CA PHE A 487 11.68 0.65 -18.56
C PHE A 487 12.26 -0.76 -18.80
N LEU A 488 11.85 -1.74 -17.99
CA LEU A 488 12.23 -3.14 -18.20
C LEU A 488 11.63 -3.68 -19.51
N ALA A 489 10.35 -3.42 -19.76
CA ALA A 489 9.67 -3.87 -20.96
C ALA A 489 10.30 -3.29 -22.24
N VAL A 490 10.58 -1.98 -22.27
CA VAL A 490 11.24 -1.37 -23.43
C VAL A 490 12.66 -1.93 -23.62
N SER A 491 13.39 -2.22 -22.54
CA SER A 491 14.72 -2.86 -22.57
C SER A 491 14.70 -4.28 -23.16
N GLN A 492 13.60 -5.00 -22.98
CA GLN A 492 13.42 -6.34 -23.51
C GLN A 492 13.08 -6.33 -25.00
N GLN A 493 12.31 -5.33 -25.44
CA GLN A 493 11.81 -5.22 -26.81
C GLN A 493 12.75 -4.46 -27.77
N LYS A 494 13.55 -3.52 -27.26
CA LYS A 494 14.45 -2.67 -28.06
C LYS A 494 15.89 -2.81 -27.61
N LYS A 495 16.81 -2.99 -28.56
CA LYS A 495 18.26 -3.13 -28.29
C LYS A 495 19.09 -2.44 -29.38
N PRO A 496 19.88 -1.39 -29.06
CA PRO A 496 19.86 -0.65 -27.79
C PRO A 496 18.59 0.21 -27.68
N VAL A 497 18.11 0.46 -26.46
CA VAL A 497 17.14 1.53 -26.19
C VAL A 497 17.85 2.87 -26.38
N GLN A 498 17.23 3.81 -27.10
CA GLN A 498 17.72 5.18 -27.24
C GLN A 498 17.01 6.10 -26.23
N PHE A 499 17.76 6.84 -25.42
CA PHE A 499 17.16 7.76 -24.45
C PHE A 499 17.73 9.18 -24.54
N LEU A 500 16.93 10.13 -24.06
CA LEU A 500 17.35 11.49 -23.76
C LEU A 500 16.94 11.81 -22.33
N GLN A 501 17.91 12.18 -21.50
CA GLN A 501 17.69 12.60 -20.12
C GLN A 501 18.09 14.05 -19.96
N VAL A 502 17.15 14.89 -19.51
CA VAL A 502 17.39 16.29 -19.19
C VAL A 502 17.30 16.49 -17.68
N GLY A 503 18.42 16.91 -17.08
CA GLY A 503 18.58 16.98 -15.63
C GLY A 503 19.07 15.65 -15.06
N ALA A 504 20.30 15.28 -15.41
CA ALA A 504 20.89 14.02 -14.98
C ALA A 504 21.48 14.08 -13.56
N MET A 505 21.79 15.27 -13.01
CA MET A 505 22.47 15.44 -11.73
C MET A 505 23.76 14.61 -11.66
N ASP A 506 23.84 13.62 -10.76
CA ASP A 506 24.97 12.68 -10.64
C ASP A 506 24.74 11.35 -11.38
N GLY A 507 23.60 11.21 -12.05
CA GLY A 507 23.24 10.06 -12.86
C GLY A 507 22.98 8.79 -12.06
N VAL A 508 22.72 8.88 -10.75
CA VAL A 508 22.46 7.75 -9.85
C VAL A 508 21.40 8.10 -8.81
N SER A 509 21.59 9.20 -8.10
CA SER A 509 20.72 9.65 -7.03
C SER A 509 19.40 10.12 -7.62
N TYR A 510 18.30 9.50 -7.20
CA TYR A 510 16.94 9.81 -7.68
C TYR A 510 16.76 9.60 -9.21
N ASP A 511 17.68 8.90 -9.87
CA ASP A 511 17.63 8.64 -11.31
C ASP A 511 16.99 7.27 -11.59
N PRO A 512 15.77 7.22 -12.19
CA PRO A 512 15.08 5.96 -12.44
C PRO A 512 15.67 5.16 -13.60
N ILE A 513 16.45 5.79 -14.51
CA ILE A 513 16.97 5.11 -15.71
C ILE A 513 18.38 4.54 -15.50
N HIS A 514 19.12 4.97 -14.49
CA HIS A 514 20.49 4.49 -14.19
C HIS A 514 20.64 2.95 -14.21
N PRO A 515 19.78 2.17 -13.52
CA PRO A 515 19.89 0.72 -13.52
C PRO A 515 19.73 0.12 -14.93
N PHE A 516 18.94 0.75 -15.79
CA PHE A 516 18.65 0.24 -17.13
C PHE A 516 19.77 0.55 -18.11
N VAL A 517 20.35 1.75 -18.02
CA VAL A 517 21.55 2.11 -18.78
C VAL A 517 22.69 1.14 -18.49
N ARG A 518 22.94 0.85 -17.21
CA ARG A 518 23.99 -0.08 -16.75
C ARG A 518 23.75 -1.52 -17.17
N ASN A 519 22.53 -2.03 -16.96
CA ASN A 519 22.25 -3.46 -17.10
C ASN A 519 21.81 -3.88 -18.52
N PHE A 520 21.31 -2.95 -19.33
CA PHE A 520 20.79 -3.23 -20.68
C PHE A 520 21.51 -2.46 -21.79
N ALA A 521 22.61 -1.76 -21.46
CA ALA A 521 23.43 -1.01 -22.41
C ALA A 521 22.58 -0.03 -23.26
N TRP A 522 21.74 0.77 -22.58
CA TRP A 522 21.02 1.84 -23.27
C TRP A 522 22.01 2.87 -23.80
N HIS A 523 21.69 3.44 -24.97
CA HIS A 523 22.45 4.51 -25.59
C HIS A 523 21.66 5.80 -25.51
N GLY A 524 22.33 6.93 -25.35
CA GLY A 524 21.59 8.17 -25.20
C GLY A 524 22.42 9.36 -24.79
N VAL A 525 21.72 10.45 -24.55
CA VAL A 525 22.29 11.74 -24.15
C VAL A 525 21.84 12.05 -22.73
N LEU A 526 22.81 12.32 -21.86
CA LEU A 526 22.59 12.85 -20.51
C LEU A 526 22.95 14.33 -20.48
N VAL A 527 22.01 15.16 -20.06
CA VAL A 527 22.18 16.62 -19.99
C VAL A 527 22.21 17.05 -18.53
N GLU A 528 23.27 17.73 -18.12
CA GLU A 528 23.42 18.30 -16.78
C GLU A 528 24.17 19.64 -16.85
N PRO A 529 23.54 20.76 -16.45
CA PRO A 529 24.16 22.09 -16.56
C PRO A 529 25.31 22.33 -15.59
N LEU A 530 25.36 21.66 -14.43
CA LEU A 530 26.41 21.88 -13.44
C LEU A 530 27.65 21.02 -13.76
N PRO A 531 28.82 21.64 -14.03
CA PRO A 531 30.01 20.89 -14.45
C PRO A 531 30.46 19.83 -13.44
N ASP A 532 30.38 20.13 -12.14
CA ASP A 532 30.78 19.20 -11.08
C ASP A 532 29.83 17.99 -10.96
N MET A 533 28.54 18.19 -11.24
CA MET A 533 27.55 17.11 -11.29
C MET A 533 27.72 16.26 -12.55
N LEU A 534 27.92 16.89 -13.72
CA LEU A 534 28.16 16.15 -14.96
C LEU A 534 29.42 15.26 -14.88
N GLU A 535 30.49 15.75 -14.24
CA GLU A 535 31.69 14.91 -14.02
C GLU A 535 31.43 13.73 -13.08
N ARG A 536 30.57 13.89 -12.07
CA ARG A 536 30.11 12.76 -11.24
C ARG A 536 29.30 11.78 -12.08
N THR A 537 28.41 12.27 -12.94
CA THR A 537 27.64 11.47 -13.90
C THR A 537 28.56 10.65 -14.81
N ARG A 538 29.58 11.27 -15.44
CA ARG A 538 30.58 10.55 -16.25
C ARG A 538 31.28 9.45 -15.45
N LYS A 539 31.69 9.75 -14.21
CA LYS A 539 32.33 8.77 -13.33
C LYS A 539 31.38 7.63 -12.96
N ASN A 540 30.13 7.94 -12.66
CA ASN A 540 29.09 6.98 -12.29
C ASN A 540 28.62 6.11 -13.47
N TYR A 541 28.89 6.52 -14.70
CA TYR A 541 28.70 5.72 -15.92
C TYR A 541 30.02 5.18 -16.50
N ASN A 542 31.13 5.23 -15.77
CA ASN A 542 32.40 4.67 -16.25
C ASN A 542 32.24 3.18 -16.61
N GLY A 543 32.69 2.80 -17.81
CA GLY A 543 32.53 1.46 -18.38
C GLY A 543 31.24 1.27 -19.22
N CYS A 544 30.32 2.23 -19.24
CA CYS A 544 29.21 2.23 -20.19
C CYS A 544 29.65 2.78 -21.55
N THR A 545 29.05 2.28 -22.63
CA THR A 545 29.30 2.74 -24.00
C THR A 545 28.03 3.32 -24.62
N GLY A 546 28.15 4.14 -25.66
CA GLY A 546 27.00 4.73 -26.35
C GLY A 546 26.33 5.89 -25.59
N LEU A 547 27.02 6.49 -24.63
CA LEU A 547 26.54 7.64 -23.86
C LEU A 547 27.24 8.93 -24.31
N VAL A 548 26.45 9.99 -24.50
CA VAL A 548 26.92 11.35 -24.71
C VAL A 548 26.49 12.19 -23.52
N PHE A 549 27.33 13.14 -23.12
CA PHE A 549 27.17 13.93 -21.90
C PHE A 549 27.31 15.40 -22.24
N GLU A 550 26.26 16.16 -21.97
CA GLU A 550 26.09 17.53 -22.43
C GLU A 550 25.99 18.50 -21.26
N ASN A 551 26.91 19.47 -21.20
CA ASN A 551 26.99 20.45 -20.12
C ASN A 551 26.23 21.73 -20.46
N VAL A 552 24.91 21.61 -20.55
CA VAL A 552 24.01 22.74 -20.84
C VAL A 552 22.73 22.60 -20.04
N ALA A 553 22.01 23.70 -19.82
CA ALA A 553 20.61 23.67 -19.45
C ALA A 553 19.75 23.75 -20.71
N ILE A 554 18.56 23.16 -20.68
CA ILE A 554 17.61 23.27 -21.79
C ILE A 554 16.66 24.45 -21.53
N THR A 555 16.71 25.45 -22.42
CA THR A 555 15.85 26.65 -22.40
C THR A 555 15.40 26.99 -23.81
N GLU A 556 14.62 28.04 -23.97
CA GLU A 556 14.00 28.41 -25.25
C GLU A 556 14.98 28.98 -26.28
N GLN A 557 16.19 29.39 -25.86
CA GLN A 557 17.17 30.06 -26.72
C GLN A 557 18.61 29.78 -26.27
N VAL A 558 19.58 30.11 -27.13
CA VAL A 558 20.99 30.01 -26.77
C VAL A 558 21.38 31.23 -25.93
N GLU A 559 21.69 31.01 -24.66
CA GLU A 559 21.95 32.09 -23.70
C GLU A 559 22.78 31.59 -22.50
N ILE A 560 23.12 32.50 -21.58
CA ILE A 560 23.69 32.16 -20.27
C ILE A 560 22.69 32.59 -19.20
N LYS A 561 22.30 31.67 -18.31
CA LYS A 561 21.39 31.96 -17.18
C LYS A 561 22.06 31.66 -15.84
N LYS A 562 21.55 32.32 -14.80
CA LYS A 562 21.89 32.05 -13.41
C LYS A 562 21.11 30.85 -12.91
N LEU A 563 21.83 29.85 -12.40
CA LEU A 563 21.27 28.68 -11.75
C LEU A 563 21.60 28.74 -10.25
N TYR A 564 20.59 28.60 -9.41
CA TYR A 564 20.70 28.65 -7.96
C TYR A 564 20.79 27.23 -7.42
N ARG A 565 21.76 26.94 -6.56
CA ARG A 565 21.94 25.63 -5.94
C ARG A 565 22.57 25.74 -4.55
N ILE A 566 22.64 24.62 -3.83
CA ILE A 566 23.53 24.48 -2.67
C ILE A 566 24.58 23.42 -2.99
N ALA A 567 25.86 23.81 -2.94
CA ALA A 567 26.95 22.89 -3.26
C ALA A 567 26.98 21.67 -2.31
N PRO A 568 27.26 20.45 -2.79
CA PRO A 568 27.29 19.24 -1.96
C PRO A 568 28.18 19.34 -0.72
N GLU A 569 29.31 20.04 -0.82
CA GLU A 569 30.26 20.23 0.26
C GLU A 569 29.66 21.09 1.38
N VAL A 570 28.80 22.06 1.03
CA VAL A 570 28.06 22.90 1.98
C VAL A 570 26.98 22.08 2.69
N ILE A 571 26.28 21.21 1.97
CA ILE A 571 25.26 20.30 2.52
C ILE A 571 25.89 19.40 3.58
N VAL A 572 27.00 18.71 3.24
CA VAL A 572 27.70 17.82 4.16
C VAL A 572 28.26 18.58 5.37
N LYS A 573 28.92 19.73 5.13
CA LYS A 573 29.52 20.53 6.20
C LYS A 573 28.50 21.02 7.23
N ASN A 574 27.30 21.39 6.79
CA ASN A 574 26.26 21.95 7.64
C ASN A 574 25.17 20.93 8.04
N LYS A 575 25.34 19.65 7.67
CA LYS A 575 24.35 18.58 7.93
C LYS A 575 22.95 18.94 7.43
N LEU A 576 22.87 19.55 6.25
CA LEU A 576 21.60 19.86 5.60
C LEU A 576 20.98 18.59 5.00
N PRO A 577 19.66 18.60 4.70
CA PRO A 577 19.02 17.45 4.07
C PRO A 577 19.68 17.05 2.74
N ASP A 578 19.92 15.76 2.54
CA ASP A 578 20.65 15.24 1.37
C ASP A 578 19.95 15.49 0.03
N TRP A 579 18.62 15.58 0.02
CA TRP A 579 17.82 15.85 -1.19
C TRP A 579 18.16 17.21 -1.83
N LEU A 580 18.74 18.16 -1.06
CA LEU A 580 19.19 19.46 -1.58
C LEU A 580 20.29 19.32 -2.66
N LYS A 581 20.96 18.17 -2.77
CA LYS A 581 21.97 17.93 -3.82
C LYS A 581 21.34 17.92 -5.22
N GLY A 582 20.12 17.41 -5.35
CA GLY A 582 19.38 17.39 -6.61
C GLY A 582 18.75 18.75 -6.96
N MET A 583 18.56 19.60 -5.96
CA MET A 583 17.83 20.85 -6.13
C MET A 583 18.69 21.98 -6.71
N SER A 584 18.69 22.09 -8.04
CA SER A 584 19.23 23.25 -8.77
C SER A 584 18.14 23.87 -9.64
N THR A 585 17.96 25.19 -9.59
CA THR A 585 16.77 25.83 -10.18
C THR A 585 17.06 27.21 -10.76
N PHE A 586 16.26 27.64 -11.73
CA PHE A 586 16.26 29.03 -12.23
C PHE A 586 15.49 30.00 -11.33
N SER A 587 14.77 29.50 -10.31
CA SER A 587 14.02 30.34 -9.37
C SER A 587 14.89 30.77 -8.19
N ASP A 588 15.00 32.08 -7.96
CA ASP A 588 15.72 32.66 -6.82
C ASP A 588 14.97 32.52 -5.48
N THR A 589 13.74 32.02 -5.49
CA THR A 589 12.89 31.88 -4.29
C THR A 589 12.69 30.43 -3.83
N LYS A 590 12.96 29.43 -4.66
CA LYS A 590 12.72 28.01 -4.30
C LYS A 590 13.57 27.56 -3.11
N LEU A 591 14.80 28.07 -3.02
CA LEU A 591 15.77 27.77 -1.95
C LEU A 591 15.77 28.81 -0.81
N LYS A 592 14.71 29.62 -0.66
CA LYS A 592 14.65 30.73 0.30
C LYS A 592 14.91 30.31 1.76
N ASP A 593 14.49 29.11 2.16
CA ASP A 593 14.68 28.61 3.53
C ASP A 593 16.15 28.26 3.82
N TYR A 594 16.97 28.20 2.78
CA TYR A 594 18.40 27.92 2.82
C TYR A 594 19.23 29.03 2.19
N GLN A 595 18.69 30.25 2.03
CA GLN A 595 19.29 31.34 1.26
C GLN A 595 20.76 31.62 1.61
N GLN A 596 21.13 31.49 2.89
CA GLN A 596 22.49 31.67 3.40
C GLN A 596 23.53 30.66 2.86
N TYR A 597 23.07 29.55 2.29
CA TYR A 597 23.89 28.47 1.73
C TYR A 597 23.83 28.42 0.20
N VAL A 598 22.98 29.24 -0.44
CA VAL A 598 22.78 29.23 -1.88
C VAL A 598 23.98 29.85 -2.60
N THR A 599 24.47 29.14 -3.61
CA THR A 599 25.43 29.63 -4.59
C THR A 599 24.74 29.85 -5.93
N VAL A 600 25.25 30.79 -6.71
CA VAL A 600 24.74 31.10 -8.06
C VAL A 600 25.82 30.74 -9.06
N GLU A 601 25.48 29.86 -9.99
CA GLU A 601 26.34 29.41 -11.08
C GLU A 601 25.82 29.97 -12.41
N GLU A 602 26.71 30.37 -13.31
CA GLU A 602 26.33 30.74 -14.68
C GLU A 602 26.42 29.50 -15.56
N VAL A 603 25.29 29.13 -16.18
CA VAL A 603 25.19 27.91 -17.00
C VAL A 603 24.87 28.27 -18.44
N GLN A 604 25.47 27.54 -19.37
CA GLN A 604 25.16 27.65 -20.80
C GLN A 604 23.80 27.01 -21.06
N CYS A 605 22.97 27.67 -21.85
CA CYS A 605 21.63 27.20 -22.18
C CYS A 605 21.44 27.05 -23.69
N MET A 606 20.57 26.13 -24.11
CA MET A 606 20.16 26.00 -25.50
C MET A 606 18.79 25.31 -25.67
N PRO A 607 18.13 25.46 -26.84
CA PRO A 607 16.92 24.72 -27.19
C PRO A 607 17.10 23.20 -27.26
N LEU A 608 16.08 22.46 -26.84
CA LEU A 608 16.05 20.98 -26.88
C LEU A 608 16.34 20.44 -28.27
N MET A 609 15.68 21.00 -29.30
CA MET A 609 15.86 20.53 -30.67
C MET A 609 17.26 20.82 -31.22
N ALA A 610 17.90 21.90 -30.79
CA ALA A 610 19.30 22.18 -31.15
C ALA A 610 20.26 21.19 -30.47
N LEU A 611 19.96 20.76 -29.24
CA LEU A 611 20.72 19.70 -28.55
C LEU A 611 20.60 18.37 -29.31
N ILE A 612 19.38 18.00 -29.72
CA ILE A 612 19.11 16.78 -30.49
C ILE A 612 19.79 16.84 -31.87
N GLU A 613 19.83 17.98 -32.53
CA GLU A 613 20.56 18.14 -33.80
C GLU A 613 22.08 18.02 -33.62
N ARG A 614 22.62 18.52 -32.49
CA ARG A 614 24.05 18.36 -32.14
C ARG A 614 24.42 16.91 -31.81
N ASN A 615 23.46 16.13 -31.31
CA ASN A 615 23.64 14.75 -30.89
C ASN A 615 22.72 13.85 -31.72
N PRO A 616 23.15 13.35 -32.89
CA PRO A 616 22.27 12.68 -33.84
C PRO A 616 21.67 11.38 -33.28
N LEU A 617 20.57 11.54 -32.54
CA LEU A 617 19.70 10.48 -32.06
C LEU A 617 18.75 10.13 -33.21
N ALA A 618 18.83 8.90 -33.72
CA ALA A 618 17.95 8.44 -34.79
C ALA A 618 16.48 8.37 -34.35
N ASN A 619 16.27 8.12 -33.06
CA ASN A 619 14.99 8.06 -32.38
C ASN A 619 15.20 8.32 -30.88
N ILE A 620 14.10 8.60 -30.18
CA ILE A 620 14.06 8.65 -28.72
C ILE A 620 13.03 7.61 -28.31
N ASP A 621 13.43 6.59 -27.56
CA ASP A 621 12.54 5.58 -26.98
C ASP A 621 12.09 5.99 -25.58
N VAL A 622 12.99 6.58 -24.80
CA VAL A 622 12.73 7.08 -23.44
C VAL A 622 13.13 8.54 -23.34
N PHE A 623 12.20 9.39 -22.91
CA PHE A 623 12.45 10.80 -22.63
C PHE A 623 12.26 11.04 -21.13
N GLN A 624 13.37 11.24 -20.41
CA GLN A 624 13.40 11.50 -18.96
C GLN A 624 13.66 12.99 -18.73
N ILE A 625 12.85 13.64 -17.90
CA ILE A 625 12.99 15.07 -17.56
C ILE A 625 12.89 15.23 -16.05
N ASP A 626 13.90 15.85 -15.45
CA ASP A 626 13.91 16.25 -14.04
C ASP A 626 14.71 17.55 -13.91
N THR A 627 14.03 18.68 -14.05
CA THR A 627 14.65 20.02 -14.12
C THR A 627 14.15 20.96 -13.04
N GLU A 628 13.64 20.40 -11.95
CA GLU A 628 13.32 21.13 -10.72
C GLU A 628 12.39 22.34 -10.96
N GLY A 629 11.42 22.19 -11.87
CA GLY A 629 10.39 23.18 -12.21
C GLY A 629 10.49 23.79 -13.60
N TYR A 630 11.45 23.40 -14.45
CA TYR A 630 11.47 23.78 -15.88
C TYR A 630 10.93 22.68 -16.81
N ASP A 631 10.35 21.63 -16.23
CA ASP A 631 10.09 20.33 -16.85
C ASP A 631 9.11 20.41 -18.01
N TYR A 632 7.98 21.10 -17.83
CA TYR A 632 7.03 21.31 -18.92
C TYR A 632 7.62 22.18 -20.04
N THR A 633 8.49 23.13 -19.71
CA THR A 633 9.16 23.98 -20.70
C THR A 633 10.18 23.19 -21.52
N VAL A 634 10.82 22.18 -20.94
CA VAL A 634 11.63 21.22 -21.69
C VAL A 634 10.74 20.31 -22.54
N PHE A 635 9.70 19.71 -21.96
CA PHE A 635 8.79 18.78 -22.63
C PHE A 635 8.18 19.37 -23.92
N LYS A 636 7.61 20.59 -23.84
CA LYS A 636 6.88 21.22 -24.96
C LYS A 636 7.77 21.58 -26.15
N GLN A 637 9.09 21.53 -26.01
CA GLN A 637 10.03 21.79 -27.11
C GLN A 637 10.22 20.57 -28.03
N LEU A 638 9.78 19.37 -27.61
CA LEU A 638 9.95 18.17 -28.42
C LEU A 638 9.05 18.21 -29.66
N ASP A 639 9.66 18.08 -30.84
CA ASP A 639 8.92 17.95 -32.10
C ASP A 639 8.37 16.51 -32.25
N PHE A 640 7.11 16.32 -31.82
CA PHE A 640 6.41 15.03 -31.89
C PHE A 640 6.20 14.49 -33.32
N SER A 641 6.36 15.32 -34.35
CA SER A 641 6.32 14.87 -35.75
C SER A 641 7.60 14.14 -36.17
N LYS A 642 8.73 14.43 -35.49
CA LYS A 642 10.04 13.81 -35.72
C LYS A 642 10.36 12.73 -34.70
N PHE A 643 10.07 12.98 -33.43
CA PHE A 643 10.41 12.09 -32.33
C PHE A 643 9.16 11.71 -31.55
N ARG A 644 8.92 10.40 -31.39
CA ARG A 644 7.78 9.90 -30.62
C ARG A 644 8.25 8.91 -29.56
N PRO A 645 8.67 9.40 -28.38
CA PRO A 645 9.11 8.55 -27.28
C PRO A 645 8.13 7.44 -26.96
N THR A 646 8.63 6.23 -26.73
CA THR A 646 7.77 5.13 -26.27
C THR A 646 7.30 5.40 -24.84
N ILE A 647 8.21 5.92 -24.02
CA ILE A 647 7.97 6.33 -22.64
C ILE A 647 8.46 7.77 -22.46
N ILE A 648 7.66 8.57 -21.79
CA ILE A 648 8.03 9.89 -21.28
C ILE A 648 7.86 9.82 -19.77
N ASN A 649 8.86 10.20 -19.01
CA ASN A 649 8.77 10.34 -17.56
C ASN A 649 9.28 11.74 -17.21
N LEU A 650 8.46 12.50 -16.50
CA LEU A 650 8.81 13.86 -16.09
C LEU A 650 8.35 14.18 -14.68
N GLU A 651 9.16 14.94 -13.95
CA GLU A 651 8.80 15.46 -12.64
C GLU A 651 7.64 16.47 -12.78
N ILE A 652 6.60 16.33 -11.95
CA ILE A 652 5.41 17.20 -11.95
C ILE A 652 5.18 17.93 -10.63
N VAL A 653 5.93 17.61 -9.57
CA VAL A 653 5.71 18.20 -8.23
C VAL A 653 5.89 19.72 -8.21
N ASN A 654 6.72 20.24 -9.11
CA ASN A 654 7.07 21.65 -9.22
C ASN A 654 6.23 22.41 -10.25
N LEU A 655 5.35 21.74 -10.99
CA LEU A 655 4.51 22.37 -12.02
C LEU A 655 3.34 23.10 -11.37
N ASN A 656 3.02 24.26 -11.93
CA ASN A 656 1.78 24.93 -11.56
C ASN A 656 0.56 24.25 -12.25
N ALA A 657 -0.66 24.64 -11.84
CA ALA A 657 -1.88 24.02 -12.33
C ALA A 657 -2.09 24.20 -13.85
N GLU A 658 -1.66 25.33 -14.42
CA GLU A 658 -1.79 25.62 -15.86
C GLU A 658 -0.80 24.77 -16.67
N GLU A 659 0.44 24.63 -16.19
CA GLU A 659 1.46 23.78 -16.82
C GLU A 659 1.07 22.31 -16.78
N LEU A 660 0.56 21.83 -15.64
CA LEU A 660 0.09 20.45 -15.51
C LEU A 660 -1.10 20.17 -16.42
N GLN A 661 -2.04 21.11 -16.52
CA GLN A 661 -3.17 20.99 -17.45
C GLN A 661 -2.70 20.97 -18.91
N ALA A 662 -1.75 21.83 -19.27
CA ALA A 662 -1.23 21.89 -20.64
C ALA A 662 -0.44 20.62 -21.01
N LEU A 663 0.37 20.10 -20.08
CA LEU A 663 1.04 18.80 -20.21
C LEU A 663 0.05 17.67 -20.50
N GLU A 664 -1.02 17.56 -19.70
CA GLU A 664 -2.04 16.53 -19.89
C GLU A 664 -2.75 16.67 -21.25
N GLN A 665 -3.01 17.90 -21.71
CA GLN A 665 -3.59 18.17 -23.04
C GLN A 665 -2.66 17.76 -24.17
N ASP A 666 -1.38 18.10 -24.09
CA ASP A 666 -0.39 17.75 -25.10
C ASP A 666 -0.18 16.24 -25.18
N LEU A 667 -0.07 15.55 -24.04
CA LEU A 667 0.02 14.08 -24.00
C LEU A 667 -1.21 13.41 -24.61
N MET A 668 -2.42 13.92 -24.33
CA MET A 668 -3.66 13.44 -24.94
C MET A 668 -3.66 13.64 -26.45
N ALA A 669 -3.25 14.82 -26.94
CA ALA A 669 -3.17 15.13 -28.36
C ALA A 669 -2.20 14.20 -29.12
N GLN A 670 -1.19 13.67 -28.41
CA GLN A 670 -0.21 12.74 -28.96
C GLN A 670 -0.54 11.25 -28.70
N ASP A 671 -1.77 10.92 -28.30
CA ASP A 671 -2.22 9.54 -27.98
C ASP A 671 -1.33 8.83 -26.95
N TYR A 672 -0.99 9.49 -25.85
CA TYR A 672 -0.34 8.84 -24.71
C TYR A 672 -1.35 8.39 -23.65
N VAL A 673 -1.02 7.30 -22.97
CA VAL A 673 -1.64 6.87 -21.72
C VAL A 673 -0.76 7.33 -20.58
N PHE A 674 -1.30 8.06 -19.60
CA PHE A 674 -0.50 8.63 -18.52
C PHE A 674 -1.18 8.60 -17.15
N TYR A 675 -0.35 8.59 -16.11
CA TYR A 675 -0.78 8.70 -14.72
C TYR A 675 0.35 9.26 -13.86
N ARG A 676 -0.03 9.76 -12.68
CA ARG A 676 0.91 10.28 -11.69
C ARG A 676 1.49 9.13 -10.87
N TYR A 677 2.80 9.13 -10.69
CA TYR A 677 3.51 8.21 -9.83
C TYR A 677 4.44 9.00 -8.90
N GLU A 678 4.07 9.09 -7.62
CA GLU A 678 4.81 9.90 -6.63
C GLU A 678 4.91 11.37 -7.06
N PHE A 679 6.11 11.84 -7.39
CA PHE A 679 6.39 13.20 -7.84
C PHE A 679 6.40 13.35 -9.37
N ASP A 680 6.24 12.24 -10.09
CA ASP A 680 6.40 12.17 -11.54
C ASP A 680 5.05 11.92 -12.25
N MET A 681 5.03 12.22 -13.54
CA MET A 681 4.06 11.71 -14.49
C MET A 681 4.78 10.80 -15.48
N ILE A 682 4.33 9.55 -15.55
CA ILE A 682 4.76 8.63 -16.59
C ILE A 682 3.69 8.56 -17.67
N ALA A 683 4.13 8.69 -18.92
CA ALA A 683 3.32 8.60 -20.11
C ALA A 683 3.88 7.55 -21.07
N MET A 684 3.02 6.70 -21.59
CA MET A 684 3.37 5.63 -22.52
C MET A 684 2.58 5.79 -23.81
N ALA A 685 3.23 5.62 -24.95
CA ALA A 685 2.52 5.70 -26.23
C ALA A 685 1.40 4.64 -26.26
N LYS A 686 0.15 5.04 -26.52
CA LYS A 686 -1.03 4.17 -26.38
C LYS A 686 -0.91 2.86 -27.16
N ARG A 687 -0.35 2.90 -28.36
CA ARG A 687 -0.14 1.70 -29.19
C ARG A 687 0.82 0.70 -28.55
N TRP A 688 1.86 1.19 -27.88
CA TRP A 688 2.83 0.35 -27.18
C TRP A 688 2.20 -0.22 -25.90
N PHE A 689 1.50 0.62 -25.15
CA PHE A 689 0.74 0.23 -23.97
C PHE A 689 -0.27 -0.91 -24.23
N GLN A 690 -0.95 -0.85 -25.38
CA GLN A 690 -2.03 -1.78 -25.78
C GLN A 690 -1.57 -2.95 -26.65
N ASN A 691 -0.29 -3.04 -27.01
CA ASN A 691 0.28 -4.15 -27.79
C ASN A 691 1.67 -4.55 -27.28
N ALA A 692 1.92 -4.44 -25.98
CA ALA A 692 3.16 -4.93 -25.42
C ALA A 692 3.17 -6.46 -25.51
N VAL A 693 3.86 -6.98 -26.52
CA VAL A 693 4.10 -8.41 -26.74
C VAL A 693 5.23 -8.89 -25.83
#